data_AF-A0A5C1MIZ1-F1
#
_entry.id   AF-A0A5C1MIZ1-F1
#
_cell.length_a   1.000
_cell.length_b   1.000
_cell.length_c   1.000
_cell.angle_alpha   90.00
_cell.angle_beta   90.00
_cell.angle_gamma   90.00
#
_symmetry.space_group_name_H-M   'P 1'
#
loop_
_entity.id
_entity.type
_entity.pdbx_description
1 polymer ?
#
loop_
_entity_poly.entity_id
_entity_poly.type
_entity_poly.pdbx_seq_one_letter_code
_entity_poly.pdbx_strand_id
1 'polypeptide(L)'
;MLRLLLSLMLVAALHSPTFAAEPFARQGELDLAGRSRDWTVPVRLDGEWEFYWGRLLAPEDFHTPRPPEKTGYLTLPATWNDFRLNGARLGASGCATLRLRILAGPGRRELALRLFDVASAYRLWLNGRPLAASGRVGTGAATEVPAPSVCIARFPSTGEPLELVLQVSNYHYRDGGVASSILLGDASVIEAGQIRRWAMALFFIGSLMVMGVYHLVLYFFRRKNVAPLYFGCYCLLWTGTFLASNTADWSIRLFFPEIPAPFLIRVDLICFFLSVPVGYSFFRSLYPREFSVLGLRFSQIMAALFSAGVLLLPPLALSKLVPLYYAGTALLIPYSLAMLARAKLSRREGATFILVGFLILGLVGLNDMLYDLHLIRSLFLIPVGMFVFILFQAFALSLRFSRAFSAVERLSGELEGKNSSLEEEMAERIRLERKIVMISEEERRSISHNLHDGLCQQLTGARLRCSVLERKLAAAGEDTAELRQLSSLLEESVDHAYDLSRGLWPVEHDPRGMSPSLEELTRRFAESTGIAIEFRQERACVSCANEQVTHLYRIAQEAITNAVKHARPSRITVAFNCLNGGVITLAVSDNGIGRGQAARSKGGLGLGIMSHRAKMIGGSLHIGDAVGGGTVVTCTVPCETAAGEGAQDG
;
A
#
# COMPACT_ATOMS: atom_id res chain seq x y z
N MET A 1 20.38 -1.45 -18.86
CA MET A 1 20.23 -2.48 -17.80
C MET A 1 19.50 -3.73 -18.28
N LEU A 2 18.26 -3.67 -18.77
CA LEU A 2 17.51 -4.84 -19.27
C LEU A 2 18.22 -5.59 -20.42
N ARG A 3 18.80 -4.86 -21.38
CA ARG A 3 19.63 -5.45 -22.46
C ARG A 3 20.88 -6.15 -21.93
N LEU A 4 21.49 -5.62 -20.87
CA LEU A 4 22.72 -6.16 -20.25
C LEU A 4 22.41 -7.44 -19.45
N LEU A 5 21.30 -7.46 -18.70
CA LEU A 5 20.81 -8.64 -17.97
C LEU A 5 20.34 -9.74 -18.92
N LEU A 6 19.57 -9.38 -19.95
CA LEU A 6 19.17 -10.32 -20.99
C LEU A 6 20.40 -10.84 -21.74
N SER A 7 21.39 -10.01 -22.07
CA SER A 7 22.61 -10.48 -22.73
C SER A 7 23.49 -11.33 -21.82
N LEU A 8 23.60 -11.04 -20.51
CA LEU A 8 24.32 -11.89 -19.55
C LEU A 8 23.63 -13.25 -19.36
N MET A 9 22.30 -13.27 -19.32
CA MET A 9 21.51 -14.51 -19.24
C MET A 9 21.50 -15.29 -20.56
N LEU A 10 21.43 -14.60 -21.72
CA LEU A 10 21.58 -15.23 -23.02
C LEU A 10 22.98 -15.79 -23.18
N VAL A 11 24.04 -15.07 -22.78
CA VAL A 11 25.44 -15.52 -22.87
C VAL A 11 25.70 -16.70 -21.91
N ALA A 12 25.06 -16.74 -20.74
CA ALA A 12 25.10 -17.90 -19.85
C ALA A 12 24.31 -19.11 -20.40
N ALA A 13 23.23 -18.87 -21.15
CA ALA A 13 22.44 -19.92 -21.83
C ALA A 13 23.01 -20.35 -23.20
N LEU A 14 23.77 -19.48 -23.87
CA LEU A 14 24.37 -19.66 -25.20
C LEU A 14 25.85 -20.04 -25.15
N HIS A 15 26.49 -20.08 -23.96
CA HIS A 15 27.72 -20.85 -23.76
C HIS A 15 27.40 -22.37 -23.79
N SER A 16 26.73 -22.80 -24.85
CA SER A 16 26.89 -24.15 -25.36
C SER A 16 28.19 -24.11 -26.14
N PRO A 17 29.24 -24.87 -25.75
CA PRO A 17 30.40 -25.00 -26.61
C PRO A 17 29.90 -25.41 -27.99
N THR A 18 30.34 -24.72 -29.04
CA THR A 18 30.17 -25.16 -30.42
C THR A 18 30.70 -26.58 -30.52
N PHE A 19 29.79 -27.55 -30.57
CA PHE A 19 30.10 -28.96 -30.54
C PHE A 19 30.79 -29.32 -31.87
N ALA A 20 32.10 -29.55 -31.81
CA ALA A 20 32.77 -30.37 -32.82
C ALA A 20 32.04 -31.72 -32.90
N ALA A 21 32.14 -32.42 -34.03
CA ALA A 21 31.53 -33.74 -34.22
C ALA A 21 31.97 -34.69 -33.08
N GLU A 22 31.11 -34.83 -32.06
CA GLU A 22 31.41 -35.67 -30.90
C GLU A 22 31.44 -37.14 -31.34
N PRO A 23 32.36 -37.95 -30.80
CA PRO A 23 32.35 -39.38 -31.08
C PRO A 23 31.09 -40.01 -30.50
N PHE A 24 30.38 -40.78 -31.33
CA PHE A 24 29.17 -41.52 -30.94
C PHE A 24 29.47 -43.01 -30.82
N ALA A 25 28.86 -43.65 -29.85
CA ALA A 25 28.87 -45.10 -29.74
C ALA A 25 28.16 -45.72 -30.95
N ARG A 26 28.78 -46.71 -31.57
CA ARG A 26 28.23 -47.47 -32.68
C ARG A 26 28.36 -48.94 -32.36
N GLN A 27 27.26 -49.69 -32.49
CA GLN A 27 27.25 -51.12 -32.25
C GLN A 27 27.84 -51.56 -30.89
N GLY A 28 27.72 -50.73 -29.85
CA GLY A 28 28.24 -51.04 -28.52
C GLY A 28 29.71 -50.68 -28.30
N GLU A 29 30.33 -49.98 -29.26
CA GLU A 29 31.72 -49.56 -29.20
C GLU A 29 31.85 -48.04 -29.39
N LEU A 30 32.76 -47.41 -28.64
CA LEU A 30 33.09 -45.99 -28.72
C LEU A 30 34.60 -45.83 -28.84
N ASP A 31 35.06 -45.21 -29.91
CA ASP A 31 36.47 -44.90 -30.10
C ASP A 31 36.76 -43.43 -29.75
N LEU A 32 37.73 -43.22 -28.86
CA LEU A 32 38.19 -41.91 -28.41
C LEU A 32 39.60 -41.56 -28.92
N ALA A 33 40.23 -42.41 -29.76
CA ALA A 33 41.61 -42.25 -30.23
C ALA A 33 41.86 -40.95 -31.02
N GLY A 34 40.84 -40.44 -31.71
CA GLY A 34 40.93 -39.23 -32.55
C GLY A 34 40.74 -37.91 -31.81
N ARG A 35 40.42 -37.93 -30.51
CA ARG A 35 40.20 -36.71 -29.74
C ARG A 35 41.54 -36.13 -29.27
N SER A 36 41.71 -34.81 -29.42
CA SER A 36 42.84 -34.12 -28.78
C SER A 36 42.84 -34.43 -27.27
N ARG A 37 44.02 -34.44 -26.64
CA ARG A 37 44.19 -34.70 -25.18
C ARG A 37 43.52 -33.66 -24.28
N ASP A 38 42.63 -32.83 -24.81
CA ASP A 38 41.88 -31.81 -24.11
C ASP A 38 40.60 -32.39 -23.49
N TRP A 39 40.72 -32.70 -22.20
CA TRP A 39 39.67 -33.23 -21.33
C TRP A 39 38.93 -32.14 -20.54
N THR A 40 39.12 -30.87 -20.90
CA THR A 40 38.40 -29.74 -20.30
C THR A 40 36.89 -29.75 -20.59
N VAL A 41 36.47 -30.48 -21.62
CA VAL A 41 35.06 -30.72 -21.98
C VAL A 41 34.73 -32.20 -21.79
N PRO A 42 33.73 -32.57 -20.95
CA PRO A 42 33.31 -33.97 -20.80
C PRO A 42 32.89 -34.62 -22.13
N VAL A 43 33.20 -35.90 -22.32
CA VAL A 43 32.69 -36.76 -23.40
C VAL A 43 31.27 -37.21 -23.05
N ARG A 44 30.34 -37.15 -24.00
CA ARG A 44 29.04 -37.82 -23.88
C ARG A 44 29.16 -39.26 -24.39
N LEU A 45 28.72 -40.23 -23.60
CA LEU A 45 28.69 -41.64 -24.01
C LEU A 45 27.41 -41.96 -24.79
N ASP A 46 27.01 -41.06 -25.69
CA ASP A 46 25.78 -41.15 -26.47
C ASP A 46 25.98 -42.05 -27.68
N GLY A 47 24.88 -42.62 -28.20
CA GLY A 47 24.90 -43.52 -29.35
C GLY A 47 24.38 -44.92 -29.02
N GLU A 48 24.72 -45.90 -29.86
CA GLU A 48 24.22 -47.27 -29.79
C GLU A 48 24.94 -48.10 -28.73
N TRP A 49 24.22 -48.47 -27.68
CA TRP A 49 24.67 -49.40 -26.65
C TRP A 49 24.10 -50.80 -26.91
N GLU A 50 24.86 -51.85 -26.62
CA GLU A 50 24.30 -53.21 -26.63
C GLU A 50 23.16 -53.28 -25.62
N PHE A 51 22.01 -53.79 -26.05
CA PHE A 51 20.79 -53.81 -25.24
C PHE A 51 20.31 -55.25 -25.01
N TYR A 52 20.13 -55.61 -23.75
CA TYR A 52 19.69 -56.92 -23.29
C TYR A 52 18.41 -56.76 -22.47
N TRP A 53 17.26 -56.83 -23.13
CA TRP A 53 15.95 -56.62 -22.51
C TRP A 53 15.54 -57.79 -21.61
N GLY A 54 14.94 -57.48 -20.46
CA GLY A 54 14.41 -58.45 -19.50
C GLY A 54 15.48 -59.24 -18.75
N ARG A 55 16.75 -58.83 -18.85
CA ARG A 55 17.90 -59.54 -18.25
C ARG A 55 18.77 -58.57 -17.45
N LEU A 56 19.10 -58.97 -16.22
CA LEU A 56 20.05 -58.29 -15.35
C LEU A 56 21.37 -59.09 -15.34
N LEU A 57 22.21 -58.86 -16.35
CA LEU A 57 23.48 -59.58 -16.58
C LEU A 57 24.61 -58.88 -15.84
N ALA A 58 25.47 -59.65 -15.19
CA ALA A 58 26.69 -59.19 -14.56
C ALA A 58 27.88 -59.27 -15.55
N PRO A 59 29.01 -58.58 -15.30
CA PRO A 59 30.16 -58.62 -16.20
C PRO A 59 30.65 -60.04 -16.52
N GLU A 60 30.59 -60.95 -15.55
CA GLU A 60 31.04 -62.33 -15.68
C GLU A 60 30.26 -63.10 -16.76
N ASP A 61 28.98 -62.76 -16.98
CA ASP A 61 28.12 -63.42 -17.98
C ASP A 61 28.64 -63.20 -19.41
N PHE A 62 29.31 -62.07 -19.67
CA PHE A 62 29.85 -61.71 -20.99
C PHE A 62 31.20 -62.36 -21.31
N HIS A 63 31.88 -62.93 -20.31
CA HIS A 63 33.17 -63.59 -20.45
C HIS A 63 33.07 -65.12 -20.49
N THR A 64 31.86 -65.65 -20.71
CA THR A 64 31.60 -67.07 -20.85
C THR A 64 31.84 -67.56 -22.30
N PRO A 65 32.07 -68.87 -22.54
CA PRO A 65 32.25 -69.42 -23.89
C PRO A 65 31.05 -69.21 -24.82
N ARG A 66 29.87 -68.95 -24.26
CA ARG A 66 28.63 -68.64 -24.97
C ARG A 66 28.04 -67.36 -24.39
N PRO A 67 28.54 -66.18 -24.81
CA PRO A 67 28.04 -64.92 -24.29
C PRO A 67 26.54 -64.78 -24.59
N PRO A 68 25.80 -64.07 -23.73
CA PRO A 68 24.36 -63.89 -23.91
C PRO A 68 24.05 -63.20 -25.23
N GLU A 69 23.02 -63.67 -25.92
CA GLU A 69 22.54 -63.04 -27.14
C GLU A 69 21.89 -61.69 -26.82
N LYS A 70 22.30 -60.65 -27.55
CA LYS A 70 21.76 -59.29 -27.43
C LYS A 70 20.35 -59.20 -28.01
N THR A 71 19.51 -58.38 -27.40
CA THR A 71 18.18 -58.04 -27.94
C THR A 71 18.31 -57.10 -29.13
N GLY A 72 19.28 -56.20 -29.10
CA GLY A 72 19.53 -55.23 -30.16
C GLY A 72 20.44 -54.11 -29.69
N TYR A 73 20.26 -52.92 -30.25
CA TYR A 73 20.96 -51.71 -29.84
C TYR A 73 19.97 -50.64 -29.41
N LEU A 74 20.22 -50.00 -28.28
CA LEU A 74 19.44 -48.85 -27.81
C LEU A 74 20.30 -47.59 -27.97
N THR A 75 19.78 -46.59 -28.69
CA THR A 75 20.48 -45.32 -28.90
C THR A 75 20.26 -44.39 -27.71
N LEU A 76 21.27 -44.23 -26.85
CA LEU A 76 21.21 -43.33 -25.70
C LEU A 76 21.57 -41.88 -26.07
N PRO A 77 21.05 -40.87 -25.35
CA PRO A 77 20.03 -40.98 -24.29
C PRO A 77 18.64 -41.27 -24.86
N ALA A 78 17.92 -42.21 -24.24
CA ALA A 78 16.57 -42.59 -24.63
C ALA A 78 15.84 -43.37 -23.53
N THR A 79 14.52 -43.32 -23.59
CA THR A 79 13.65 -44.29 -22.91
C THR A 79 13.44 -45.49 -23.81
N TRP A 80 13.27 -46.68 -23.23
CA TRP A 80 12.95 -47.90 -23.98
C TRP A 80 11.45 -48.04 -24.27
N ASN A 81 10.61 -47.11 -23.79
CA ASN A 81 9.15 -47.18 -23.87
C ASN A 81 8.64 -47.45 -25.30
N ASP A 82 9.22 -46.75 -26.28
CA ASP A 82 8.86 -46.84 -27.69
C ASP A 82 9.73 -47.83 -28.48
N PHE A 83 10.72 -48.46 -27.83
CA PHE A 83 11.52 -49.50 -28.46
C PHE A 83 10.62 -50.67 -28.87
N ARG A 84 10.76 -51.12 -30.12
CA ARG A 84 9.97 -52.21 -30.68
C ARG A 84 10.75 -53.51 -30.66
N LEU A 85 10.24 -54.49 -29.94
CA LEU A 85 10.74 -55.86 -29.92
C LEU A 85 9.68 -56.78 -30.52
N ASN A 86 10.03 -57.52 -31.58
CA ASN A 86 9.10 -58.40 -32.31
C ASN A 86 7.79 -57.72 -32.73
N GLY A 87 7.86 -56.44 -33.12
CA GLY A 87 6.70 -55.65 -33.53
C GLY A 87 5.90 -55.00 -32.39
N ALA A 88 6.12 -55.39 -31.12
CA ALA A 88 5.46 -54.82 -29.95
C ALA A 88 6.33 -53.76 -29.25
N ARG A 89 5.71 -52.71 -28.70
CA ARG A 89 6.41 -51.72 -27.85
C ARG A 89 6.63 -52.28 -26.45
N LEU A 90 7.80 -52.04 -25.86
CA LEU A 90 8.16 -52.54 -24.54
C LEU A 90 7.38 -51.89 -23.39
N GLY A 91 6.96 -50.63 -23.55
CA GLY A 91 6.30 -49.87 -22.49
C GLY A 91 7.26 -49.45 -21.37
N ALA A 92 6.72 -48.83 -20.32
CA ALA A 92 7.52 -48.21 -19.26
C ALA A 92 8.23 -49.21 -18.34
N SER A 93 7.57 -50.31 -18.01
CA SER A 93 7.97 -51.21 -16.94
C SER A 93 8.85 -52.35 -17.45
N GLY A 94 10.01 -52.55 -16.84
CA GLY A 94 10.93 -53.62 -17.20
C GLY A 94 12.31 -53.47 -16.59
N CYS A 95 13.21 -54.36 -16.97
CA CYS A 95 14.62 -54.28 -16.64
C CYS A 95 15.46 -54.60 -17.87
N ALA A 96 16.69 -54.08 -17.91
CA ALA A 96 17.61 -54.31 -19.00
C ALA A 96 19.05 -54.21 -18.53
N THR A 97 19.95 -54.84 -19.29
CA THR A 97 21.38 -54.57 -19.23
C THR A 97 21.82 -53.84 -20.49
N LEU A 98 22.63 -52.81 -20.31
CA LEU A 98 23.24 -52.01 -21.35
C LEU A 98 24.76 -52.20 -21.27
N ARG A 99 25.42 -52.40 -22.41
CA ARG A 99 26.89 -52.57 -22.46
C ARG A 99 27.53 -51.66 -23.50
N LEU A 100 28.63 -51.03 -23.12
CA LEU A 100 29.47 -50.17 -23.98
C LEU A 100 30.94 -50.48 -23.74
N ARG A 101 31.71 -50.60 -24.84
CA ARG A 101 33.16 -50.75 -24.81
C ARG A 101 33.84 -49.52 -25.40
N ILE A 102 34.74 -48.90 -24.66
CA ILE A 102 35.54 -47.75 -25.07
C ILE A 102 36.92 -48.26 -25.46
N LEU A 103 37.23 -48.25 -26.76
CA LEU A 103 38.36 -48.98 -27.34
C LEU A 103 39.72 -48.33 -27.06
N ALA A 104 39.78 -47.01 -27.17
CA ALA A 104 40.97 -46.23 -26.83
C ALA A 104 40.78 -45.54 -25.49
N GLY A 105 41.44 -46.07 -24.46
CA GLY A 105 41.33 -45.58 -23.10
C GLY A 105 41.80 -44.13 -22.96
N PRO A 106 41.09 -43.28 -22.21
CA PRO A 106 41.62 -41.99 -21.77
C PRO A 106 42.95 -42.21 -21.05
N GLY A 107 44.09 -41.84 -21.64
CA GLY A 107 45.42 -42.11 -21.07
C GLY A 107 45.53 -41.74 -19.58
N ARG A 108 46.49 -42.34 -18.86
CA ARG A 108 46.55 -42.39 -17.38
C ARG A 108 46.18 -41.08 -16.66
N ARG A 109 45.05 -41.07 -15.95
CA ARG A 109 44.50 -39.93 -15.20
C ARG A 109 43.35 -40.34 -14.28
N GLU A 110 42.91 -39.44 -13.41
CA GLU A 110 41.72 -39.63 -12.59
C GLU A 110 40.46 -39.12 -13.32
N LEU A 111 39.53 -40.02 -13.57
CA LEU A 111 38.29 -39.74 -14.30
C LEU A 111 37.08 -39.84 -13.38
N ALA A 112 35.99 -39.25 -13.83
CA ALA A 112 34.68 -39.51 -13.27
C ALA A 112 33.63 -39.75 -14.36
N LEU A 113 32.67 -40.59 -14.02
CA LEU A 113 31.42 -40.73 -14.75
C LEU A 113 30.31 -40.00 -13.99
N ARG A 114 29.60 -39.11 -14.67
CA ARG A 114 28.35 -38.53 -14.15
C ARG A 114 27.16 -39.28 -14.74
N LEU A 115 26.43 -39.98 -13.87
CA LEU A 115 25.16 -40.63 -14.16
C LEU A 115 24.04 -39.83 -13.53
N PHE A 116 23.00 -39.57 -14.31
CA PHE A 116 21.84 -38.79 -13.88
C PHE A 116 20.61 -39.19 -14.70
N ASP A 117 19.44 -38.93 -14.12
CA ASP A 117 18.14 -39.15 -14.77
C ASP A 117 17.93 -40.60 -15.25
N VAL A 118 18.45 -41.54 -14.47
CA VAL A 118 18.06 -42.94 -14.56
C VAL A 118 16.82 -43.10 -13.70
N ALA A 119 15.71 -43.44 -14.33
CA ALA A 119 14.39 -43.16 -13.78
C ALA A 119 14.07 -43.83 -12.44
N SER A 120 14.60 -45.03 -12.17
CA SER A 120 14.26 -45.79 -10.95
C SER A 120 15.47 -46.32 -10.19
N ALA A 121 16.13 -47.36 -10.71
CA ALA A 121 17.29 -47.99 -10.06
C ALA A 121 18.30 -48.47 -11.10
N TYR A 122 19.58 -48.43 -10.73
CA TYR A 122 20.65 -48.94 -11.58
C TYR A 122 21.85 -49.49 -10.80
N ARG A 123 22.65 -50.29 -11.50
CA ARG A 123 23.96 -50.75 -11.05
C ARG A 123 24.93 -50.72 -12.22
N LEU A 124 26.09 -50.11 -11.99
CA LEU A 124 27.13 -49.90 -12.99
C LEU A 124 28.42 -50.58 -12.57
N TRP A 125 29.00 -51.32 -13.51
CA TRP A 125 30.35 -51.86 -13.41
C TRP A 125 31.26 -51.21 -14.44
N LEU A 126 32.54 -51.12 -14.09
CA LEU A 126 33.64 -50.74 -14.95
C LEU A 126 34.70 -51.84 -14.91
N ASN A 127 35.02 -52.43 -16.06
CA ASN A 127 36.02 -53.50 -16.19
C ASN A 127 35.81 -54.63 -15.16
N GLY A 128 34.56 -55.09 -15.02
CA GLY A 128 34.18 -56.14 -14.05
C GLY A 128 34.02 -55.69 -12.60
N ARG A 129 34.45 -54.48 -12.22
CA ARG A 129 34.35 -54.00 -10.83
C ARG A 129 33.13 -53.10 -10.63
N PRO A 130 32.37 -53.25 -9.52
CA PRO A 130 31.28 -52.33 -9.21
C PRO A 130 31.80 -50.89 -9.09
N LEU A 131 31.20 -49.97 -9.84
CA LEU A 131 31.60 -48.56 -9.86
C LEU A 131 30.56 -47.65 -9.21
N ALA A 132 29.29 -47.85 -9.52
CA ALA A 132 28.20 -47.03 -8.99
C ALA A 132 26.89 -47.83 -8.88
N ALA A 133 26.03 -47.43 -7.97
CA ALA A 133 24.68 -47.95 -7.88
C ALA A 133 23.74 -46.88 -7.33
N SER A 134 22.47 -46.97 -7.71
CA SER A 134 21.41 -46.16 -7.14
C SER A 134 20.18 -47.02 -6.97
N GLY A 135 19.72 -47.15 -5.73
CA GLY A 135 18.64 -48.05 -5.37
C GLY A 135 19.05 -49.52 -5.51
N ARG A 136 18.06 -50.38 -5.68
CA ARG A 136 18.26 -51.82 -5.93
C ARG A 136 17.51 -52.22 -7.19
N VAL A 137 18.26 -52.67 -8.20
CA VAL A 137 17.68 -53.22 -9.42
C VAL A 137 16.90 -54.50 -9.14
N GLY A 138 15.81 -54.70 -9.88
CA GLY A 138 14.96 -55.89 -9.73
C GLY A 138 14.29 -56.28 -11.04
N THR A 139 13.70 -57.48 -11.07
CA THR A 139 12.95 -58.02 -12.21
C THR A 139 11.44 -57.78 -12.10
N GLY A 140 11.01 -57.05 -11.07
CA GLY A 140 9.63 -56.67 -10.82
C GLY A 140 9.50 -55.63 -9.72
N ALA A 141 8.32 -55.01 -9.62
CA ALA A 141 8.02 -53.92 -8.68
C ALA A 141 8.33 -54.25 -7.21
N ALA A 142 8.10 -55.49 -6.76
CA ALA A 142 8.37 -55.90 -5.39
C ALA A 142 9.87 -56.09 -5.07
N THR A 143 10.68 -56.34 -6.10
CA THR A 143 12.13 -56.58 -5.94
C THR A 143 12.96 -55.32 -6.14
N GLU A 144 12.45 -54.39 -6.95
CA GLU A 144 13.06 -53.08 -7.20
C GLU A 144 12.89 -52.16 -5.98
N VAL A 145 13.97 -51.44 -5.64
CA VAL A 145 13.92 -50.31 -4.70
C VAL A 145 14.35 -49.06 -5.46
N PRO A 146 13.43 -48.14 -5.83
CA PRO A 146 13.76 -46.93 -6.56
C PRO A 146 14.53 -45.95 -5.67
N ALA A 147 15.59 -45.34 -6.21
CA ALA A 147 16.30 -44.27 -5.49
C ALA A 147 16.94 -43.23 -6.41
N PRO A 148 16.21 -42.64 -7.38
CA PRO A 148 16.79 -41.76 -8.39
C PRO A 148 17.69 -40.69 -7.77
N SER A 149 18.90 -40.56 -8.32
CA SER A 149 19.96 -39.72 -7.76
C SER A 149 20.94 -39.28 -8.85
N VAL A 150 21.58 -38.13 -8.63
CA VAL A 150 22.82 -37.77 -9.32
C VAL A 150 23.95 -38.59 -8.71
N CYS A 151 24.74 -39.28 -9.53
CA CYS A 151 25.93 -39.99 -9.09
C CYS A 151 27.14 -39.54 -9.89
N ILE A 152 28.23 -39.22 -9.18
CA ILE A 152 29.53 -38.95 -9.76
C ILE A 152 30.47 -40.03 -9.25
N ALA A 153 30.87 -40.94 -10.13
CA ALA A 153 31.69 -42.09 -9.78
C ALA A 153 33.13 -41.89 -10.29
N ARG A 154 34.07 -41.73 -9.35
CA ARG A 154 35.50 -41.55 -9.64
C ARG A 154 36.18 -42.88 -9.87
N PHE A 155 37.13 -42.92 -10.80
CA PHE A 155 38.01 -44.07 -11.00
C PHE A 155 39.33 -43.66 -11.67
N PRO A 156 40.43 -44.35 -11.36
CA PRO A 156 41.68 -44.18 -12.09
C PRO A 156 41.60 -44.86 -13.46
N SER A 157 41.97 -44.16 -14.52
CA SER A 157 42.23 -44.76 -15.83
C SER A 157 43.71 -45.12 -15.95
N THR A 158 43.98 -46.31 -16.48
CA THR A 158 45.33 -46.81 -16.80
C THR A 158 45.69 -46.59 -18.27
N GLY A 159 44.74 -46.12 -19.10
CA GLY A 159 44.86 -46.08 -20.56
C GLY A 159 44.42 -47.37 -21.26
N GLU A 160 44.01 -48.38 -20.50
CA GLU A 160 43.39 -49.59 -21.04
C GLU A 160 41.97 -49.32 -21.55
N PRO A 161 41.44 -50.16 -22.47
CA PRO A 161 40.05 -50.12 -22.86
C PRO A 161 39.10 -50.19 -21.65
N LEU A 162 37.98 -49.49 -21.74
CA LEU A 162 36.97 -49.47 -20.68
C LEU A 162 35.73 -50.24 -21.12
N GLU A 163 35.23 -51.12 -20.27
CA GLU A 163 33.96 -51.81 -20.44
C GLU A 163 32.99 -51.34 -19.37
N LEU A 164 31.86 -50.81 -19.81
CA LEU A 164 30.75 -50.39 -18.98
C LEU A 164 29.63 -51.40 -19.12
N VAL A 165 29.20 -51.97 -18.00
CA VAL A 165 27.99 -52.80 -17.90
C VAL A 165 27.03 -52.09 -16.96
N LEU A 166 25.87 -51.69 -17.48
CA LEU A 166 24.87 -50.92 -16.75
C LEU A 166 23.56 -51.71 -16.70
N GLN A 167 23.20 -52.19 -15.51
CA GLN A 167 21.88 -52.71 -15.23
C GLN A 167 20.94 -51.56 -14.88
N VAL A 168 19.75 -51.56 -15.48
CA VAL A 168 18.68 -50.61 -15.17
C VAL A 168 17.39 -51.39 -14.97
N SER A 169 16.62 -51.04 -13.95
CA SER A 169 15.23 -51.47 -13.82
C SER A 169 14.33 -50.26 -13.62
N ASN A 170 13.10 -50.36 -14.09
CA ASN A 170 12.05 -49.39 -13.82
C ASN A 170 10.69 -50.09 -13.73
N TYR A 171 10.06 -50.07 -12.56
CA TYR A 171 8.69 -50.54 -12.36
C TYR A 171 7.79 -49.49 -11.69
N HIS A 172 8.37 -48.37 -11.27
CA HIS A 172 7.68 -47.33 -10.50
C HIS A 172 7.42 -46.03 -11.26
N TYR A 173 8.07 -45.79 -12.40
CA TYR A 173 7.95 -44.51 -13.13
C TYR A 173 7.53 -44.70 -14.60
N ARG A 174 6.95 -43.66 -15.20
CA ARG A 174 6.42 -43.69 -16.57
C ARG A 174 7.50 -43.84 -17.65
N ASP A 175 8.73 -43.43 -17.37
CA ASP A 175 9.83 -43.38 -18.32
C ASP A 175 10.89 -44.40 -17.87
N GLY A 176 11.08 -45.47 -18.65
CA GLY A 176 12.09 -46.49 -18.34
C GLY A 176 13.31 -46.33 -19.24
N GLY A 177 14.53 -46.39 -18.67
CA GLY A 177 15.77 -46.24 -19.41
C GLY A 177 16.72 -45.20 -18.85
N VAL A 178 17.56 -44.67 -19.72
CA VAL A 178 18.59 -43.66 -19.41
C VAL A 178 18.28 -42.43 -20.25
N ALA A 179 17.46 -41.53 -19.69
CA ALA A 179 16.89 -40.38 -20.41
C ALA A 179 17.86 -39.20 -20.56
N SER A 180 18.98 -39.21 -19.83
CA SER A 180 20.04 -38.20 -19.91
C SER A 180 21.38 -38.81 -20.29
N SER A 181 22.23 -38.03 -20.96
CA SER A 181 23.58 -38.46 -21.35
C SER A 181 24.45 -38.82 -20.14
N ILE A 182 25.17 -39.93 -20.23
CA ILE A 182 26.24 -40.29 -19.31
C ILE A 182 27.49 -39.51 -19.72
N LEU A 183 28.09 -38.77 -18.79
CA LEU A 183 29.26 -37.94 -19.08
C LEU A 183 30.52 -38.58 -18.51
N LEU A 184 31.57 -38.69 -19.33
CA LEU A 184 32.91 -39.14 -18.94
C LEU A 184 33.89 -37.96 -19.06
N GLY A 185 34.64 -37.66 -18.01
CA GLY A 185 35.63 -36.58 -18.04
C GLY A 185 36.64 -36.68 -16.90
N ASP A 186 37.60 -35.76 -16.88
CA ASP A 186 38.49 -35.59 -15.73
C ASP A 186 37.63 -35.36 -14.46
N ALA A 187 37.97 -36.01 -13.35
CA ALA A 187 37.14 -35.96 -12.14
C ALA A 187 36.89 -34.53 -11.65
N SER A 188 37.93 -33.69 -11.68
CA SER A 188 37.85 -32.27 -11.33
C SER A 188 36.92 -31.47 -12.24
N VAL A 189 36.87 -31.78 -13.53
CA VAL A 189 36.01 -31.10 -14.52
C VAL A 189 34.55 -31.46 -14.31
N ILE A 190 34.26 -32.75 -14.09
CA ILE A 190 32.90 -33.24 -13.83
C ILE A 190 32.34 -32.63 -12.55
N GLU A 191 33.14 -32.58 -11.48
CA GLU A 191 32.74 -32.01 -10.19
C GLU A 191 32.58 -30.50 -10.23
N ALA A 192 33.51 -29.78 -10.85
CA ALA A 192 33.36 -28.35 -11.06
C ALA A 192 32.08 -28.05 -11.86
N GLY A 193 31.75 -28.90 -12.84
CA GLY A 193 30.48 -28.87 -13.56
C GLY A 193 29.27 -29.03 -12.65
N GLN A 194 29.29 -30.00 -11.73
CA GLN A 194 28.22 -30.21 -10.75
C GLN A 194 28.07 -29.02 -9.79
N ILE A 195 29.17 -28.48 -9.28
CA ILE A 195 29.18 -27.31 -8.40
C ILE A 195 28.55 -26.11 -9.12
N ARG A 196 28.89 -25.86 -10.39
CA ARG A 196 28.27 -24.79 -11.19
C ARG A 196 26.76 -24.99 -11.37
N ARG A 197 26.30 -26.22 -11.60
CA ARG A 197 24.85 -26.53 -11.72
C ARG A 197 24.11 -26.22 -10.42
N TRP A 198 24.63 -26.68 -9.28
CA TRP A 198 24.04 -26.35 -7.98
C TRP A 198 24.11 -24.86 -7.66
N ALA A 199 25.22 -24.17 -7.97
CA ALA A 199 25.33 -22.73 -7.78
C ALA A 199 24.24 -21.97 -8.56
N MET A 200 24.00 -22.34 -9.82
CA MET A 200 22.94 -21.74 -10.64
C MET A 200 21.54 -22.05 -10.09
N ALA A 201 21.30 -23.29 -9.65
CA ALA A 201 20.03 -23.68 -9.03
C ALA A 201 19.76 -22.88 -7.74
N LEU A 202 20.74 -22.80 -6.84
CA LEU A 202 20.64 -22.08 -5.57
C LEU A 202 20.45 -20.58 -5.78
N PHE A 203 21.04 -19.98 -6.83
CA PHE A 203 20.78 -18.58 -7.19
C PHE A 203 19.29 -18.32 -7.48
N PHE A 204 18.64 -19.17 -8.30
CA PHE A 204 17.21 -19.01 -8.61
C PHE A 204 16.33 -19.32 -7.41
N ILE A 205 16.63 -20.38 -6.66
CA ILE A 205 15.92 -20.76 -5.43
C ILE A 205 15.99 -19.61 -4.42
N GLY A 206 17.18 -19.06 -4.18
CA GLY A 206 17.37 -17.92 -3.28
C GLY A 206 16.60 -16.68 -3.73
N SER A 207 16.63 -16.37 -5.03
CA SER A 207 15.87 -15.25 -5.61
C SER A 207 14.35 -15.41 -5.40
N LEU A 208 13.82 -16.60 -5.65
CA LEU A 208 12.40 -16.92 -5.42
C LEU A 208 12.03 -16.85 -3.94
N MET A 209 12.89 -17.38 -3.06
CA MET A 209 12.64 -17.40 -1.63
C MET A 209 12.62 -15.99 -1.04
N VAL A 210 13.61 -15.15 -1.37
CA VAL A 210 13.67 -13.75 -0.95
C VAL A 210 12.44 -12.99 -1.44
N MET A 211 12.07 -13.13 -2.71
CA MET A 211 10.88 -12.48 -3.27
C MET A 211 9.58 -12.99 -2.65
N GLY A 212 9.52 -14.28 -2.31
CA GLY A 212 8.41 -14.91 -1.61
C GLY A 212 8.19 -14.28 -0.23
N VAL A 213 9.23 -14.28 0.59
CA VAL A 213 9.21 -13.71 1.94
C VAL A 213 8.91 -12.20 1.89
N TYR A 214 9.56 -11.45 1.01
CA TYR A 214 9.31 -10.01 0.83
C TYR A 214 7.83 -9.70 0.60
N HIS A 215 7.17 -10.47 -0.26
CA HIS A 215 5.74 -10.28 -0.55
C HIS A 215 4.81 -10.69 0.60
N LEU A 216 5.17 -11.71 1.37
CA LEU A 216 4.45 -12.06 2.60
C LEU A 216 4.56 -10.95 3.66
N VAL A 217 5.74 -10.33 3.78
CA VAL A 217 5.95 -9.17 4.66
C VAL A 217 5.12 -7.97 4.19
N LEU A 218 5.08 -7.68 2.89
CA LEU A 218 4.20 -6.63 2.34
C LEU A 218 2.73 -6.89 2.65
N TYR A 219 2.28 -8.14 2.57
CA TYR A 219 0.92 -8.51 2.97
C TYR A 219 0.68 -8.31 4.47
N PHE A 220 1.63 -8.71 5.32
CA PHE A 220 1.54 -8.55 6.77
C PHE A 220 1.27 -7.09 7.17
N PHE A 221 2.01 -6.13 6.60
CA PHE A 221 1.81 -4.71 6.84
C PHE A 221 0.56 -4.13 6.16
N ARG A 222 0.09 -4.73 5.05
CA ARG A 222 -1.04 -4.21 4.27
C ARG A 222 -2.06 -5.28 3.93
N ARG A 223 -2.73 -5.84 4.95
CA ARG A 223 -3.67 -6.96 4.80
C ARG A 223 -4.87 -6.70 3.87
N LYS A 224 -5.21 -5.44 3.60
CA LYS A 224 -6.25 -5.08 2.61
C LYS A 224 -5.87 -5.46 1.16
N ASN A 225 -4.58 -5.57 0.86
CA ASN A 225 -4.10 -5.98 -0.47
C ASN A 225 -3.66 -7.45 -0.43
N VAL A 226 -4.49 -8.35 -0.96
CA VAL A 226 -4.21 -9.80 -0.94
C VAL A 226 -3.28 -10.25 -2.09
N ALA A 227 -2.97 -9.40 -3.06
CA ALA A 227 -2.13 -9.79 -4.19
C ALA A 227 -0.69 -10.20 -3.80
N PRO A 228 0.00 -9.48 -2.89
CA PRO A 228 1.29 -9.92 -2.37
C PRO A 228 1.24 -11.28 -1.66
N LEU A 229 0.15 -11.63 -0.96
CA LEU A 229 0.02 -12.96 -0.35
C LEU A 229 0.11 -14.06 -1.41
N TYR A 230 -0.71 -13.98 -2.45
CA TYR A 230 -0.74 -15.00 -3.50
C TYR A 230 0.58 -15.05 -4.28
N PHE A 231 1.19 -13.90 -4.59
CA PHE A 231 2.48 -13.89 -5.27
C PHE A 231 3.60 -14.46 -4.39
N GLY A 232 3.61 -14.12 -3.10
CA GLY A 232 4.57 -14.66 -2.14
C GLY A 232 4.47 -16.18 -2.04
N CYS A 233 3.26 -16.71 -1.86
CA CYS A 233 3.01 -18.15 -1.87
C CYS A 233 3.39 -18.80 -3.20
N TYR A 234 3.12 -18.15 -4.34
CA TYR A 234 3.51 -18.65 -5.66
C TYR A 234 5.03 -18.83 -5.78
N CYS A 235 5.81 -17.83 -5.33
CA CYS A 235 7.27 -17.92 -5.31
C CYS A 235 7.78 -19.04 -4.39
N LEU A 236 7.18 -19.21 -3.21
CA LEU A 236 7.57 -20.27 -2.27
C LEU A 236 7.20 -21.68 -2.77
N LEU A 237 6.07 -21.84 -3.45
CA LEU A 237 5.70 -23.09 -4.09
C LEU A 237 6.71 -23.46 -5.18
N TRP A 238 7.07 -22.52 -6.06
CA TRP A 238 8.13 -22.76 -7.03
C TRP A 238 9.49 -23.02 -6.40
N THR A 239 9.80 -22.39 -5.26
CA THR A 239 11.01 -22.71 -4.48
C THR A 239 11.02 -24.19 -4.08
N GLY A 240 9.90 -24.71 -3.56
CA GLY A 240 9.75 -26.14 -3.23
C GLY A 240 9.91 -27.07 -4.43
N THR A 241 9.27 -26.75 -5.56
CA THR A 241 9.44 -27.46 -6.84
C THR A 241 10.90 -27.49 -7.29
N PHE A 242 11.57 -26.34 -7.36
CA PHE A 242 12.97 -26.32 -7.79
C PHE A 242 13.89 -27.08 -6.84
N LEU A 243 13.73 -26.87 -5.54
CA LEU A 243 14.59 -27.48 -4.53
C LEU A 243 14.53 -29.03 -4.57
N ALA A 244 13.35 -29.59 -4.89
CA ALA A 244 13.08 -31.02 -4.89
C ALA A 244 13.13 -31.71 -6.27
N SER A 245 13.25 -30.96 -7.37
CA SER A 245 13.16 -31.49 -8.74
C SER A 245 14.49 -32.00 -9.32
N ASN A 246 14.37 -32.83 -10.35
CA ASN A 246 15.51 -33.31 -11.16
C ASN A 246 16.29 -32.13 -11.79
N THR A 247 15.60 -31.08 -12.24
CA THR A 247 16.25 -29.92 -12.89
C THR A 247 17.34 -29.28 -12.03
N ALA A 248 17.12 -29.20 -10.72
CA ALA A 248 18.08 -28.61 -9.79
C ALA A 248 19.10 -29.65 -9.27
N ASP A 249 19.21 -30.81 -9.91
CA ASP A 249 20.05 -31.93 -9.47
C ASP A 249 19.80 -32.25 -7.99
N TRP A 250 18.53 -32.17 -7.55
CA TRP A 250 18.09 -32.45 -6.18
C TRP A 250 18.88 -31.65 -5.14
N SER A 251 19.15 -30.38 -5.45
CA SER A 251 20.01 -29.48 -4.65
C SER A 251 19.71 -29.44 -3.15
N ILE A 252 18.48 -29.75 -2.73
CA ILE A 252 18.12 -29.90 -1.31
C ILE A 252 19.03 -30.88 -0.54
N ARG A 253 19.49 -31.93 -1.22
CA ARG A 253 20.34 -32.98 -0.63
C ARG A 253 21.74 -32.48 -0.28
N LEU A 254 22.14 -31.31 -0.79
CA LEU A 254 23.35 -30.63 -0.32
C LEU A 254 23.26 -30.29 1.17
N PHE A 255 22.07 -29.94 1.65
CA PHE A 255 21.82 -29.60 3.06
C PHE A 255 21.22 -30.77 3.84
N PHE A 256 20.42 -31.60 3.18
CA PHE A 256 19.70 -32.72 3.78
C PHE A 256 19.89 -34.01 2.98
N PRO A 257 21.07 -34.64 3.06
CA PRO A 257 21.44 -35.79 2.21
C PRO A 257 20.55 -37.02 2.43
N GLU A 258 20.04 -37.18 3.65
CA GLU A 258 19.25 -38.35 4.06
C GLU A 258 17.80 -38.35 3.55
N ILE A 259 17.33 -37.28 2.91
CA ILE A 259 15.93 -37.21 2.48
C ILE A 259 15.66 -38.22 1.34
N PRO A 260 14.71 -39.16 1.52
CA PRO A 260 14.42 -40.18 0.52
C PRO A 260 13.91 -39.59 -0.80
N ALA A 261 14.30 -40.22 -1.91
CA ALA A 261 13.96 -39.70 -3.22
C ALA A 261 12.44 -39.62 -3.48
N PRO A 262 11.66 -40.66 -3.13
CA PRO A 262 10.20 -40.63 -3.29
C PRO A 262 9.51 -39.49 -2.52
N PHE A 263 10.09 -39.04 -1.39
CA PHE A 263 9.53 -37.93 -0.63
C PHE A 263 9.66 -36.61 -1.40
N LEU A 264 10.84 -36.33 -1.94
CA LEU A 264 11.10 -35.09 -2.69
C LEU A 264 10.25 -35.02 -3.96
N ILE A 265 10.07 -36.13 -4.68
CA ILE A 265 9.17 -36.18 -5.85
C ILE A 265 7.73 -35.79 -5.46
N ARG A 266 7.24 -36.22 -4.29
CA ARG A 266 5.90 -35.82 -3.82
C ARG A 266 5.84 -34.33 -3.48
N VAL A 267 6.88 -33.80 -2.82
CA VAL A 267 6.98 -32.37 -2.53
C VAL A 267 6.98 -31.56 -3.81
N ASP A 268 7.81 -31.93 -4.79
CA ASP A 268 7.89 -31.30 -6.10
C ASP A 268 6.51 -31.24 -6.78
N LEU A 269 5.85 -32.39 -6.92
CA LEU A 269 4.53 -32.47 -7.56
C LEU A 269 3.45 -31.67 -6.82
N ILE A 270 3.38 -31.73 -5.49
CA ILE A 270 2.39 -30.97 -4.72
C ILE A 270 2.64 -29.47 -4.88
N CYS A 271 3.89 -29.03 -4.76
CA CYS A 271 4.27 -27.64 -4.96
C CYS A 271 3.91 -27.15 -6.36
N PHE A 272 4.22 -27.95 -7.38
CA PHE A 272 3.90 -27.65 -8.78
C PHE A 272 2.39 -27.57 -9.00
N PHE A 273 1.62 -28.55 -8.52
CA PHE A 273 0.16 -28.56 -8.67
C PHE A 273 -0.51 -27.39 -7.94
N LEU A 274 -0.08 -27.05 -6.73
CA LEU A 274 -0.63 -25.90 -6.02
C LEU A 274 -0.21 -24.55 -6.63
N SER A 275 0.90 -24.49 -7.37
CA SER A 275 1.38 -23.24 -7.96
C SER A 275 0.39 -22.64 -8.97
N VAL A 276 -0.33 -23.46 -9.74
CA VAL A 276 -1.25 -23.00 -10.79
C VAL A 276 -2.46 -22.23 -10.24
N PRO A 277 -3.27 -22.77 -9.30
CA PRO A 277 -4.38 -22.01 -8.72
C PRO A 277 -3.92 -20.82 -7.88
N VAL A 278 -2.76 -20.89 -7.24
CA VAL A 278 -2.19 -19.75 -6.50
C VAL A 278 -1.76 -18.63 -7.44
N GLY A 279 -1.11 -18.96 -8.56
CA GLY A 279 -0.78 -18.01 -9.63
C GLY A 279 -2.03 -17.40 -10.28
N TYR A 280 -3.07 -18.21 -10.52
CA TYR A 280 -4.35 -17.70 -11.01
C TYR A 280 -5.02 -16.76 -9.99
N SER A 281 -4.94 -17.10 -8.70
CA SER A 281 -5.45 -16.25 -7.60
C SER A 281 -4.72 -14.92 -7.54
N PHE A 282 -3.41 -14.90 -7.80
CA PHE A 282 -2.65 -13.67 -7.96
C PHE A 282 -3.21 -12.81 -9.11
N PHE A 283 -3.39 -13.36 -10.32
CA PHE A 283 -3.96 -12.57 -11.42
C PHE A 283 -5.37 -12.06 -11.13
N ARG A 284 -6.23 -12.89 -10.54
CA ARG A 284 -7.59 -12.48 -10.16
C ARG A 284 -7.58 -11.41 -9.07
N SER A 285 -6.63 -11.45 -8.14
CA SER A 285 -6.49 -10.40 -7.13
C SER A 285 -6.06 -9.05 -7.70
N LEU A 286 -5.33 -9.05 -8.83
CA LEU A 286 -4.96 -7.83 -9.55
C LEU A 286 -6.08 -7.33 -10.47
N TYR A 287 -6.74 -8.25 -11.19
CA TYR A 287 -7.70 -7.95 -12.26
C TYR A 287 -9.01 -8.76 -12.08
N PRO A 288 -9.79 -8.50 -11.01
CA PRO A 288 -10.94 -9.32 -10.64
C PRO A 288 -12.14 -9.22 -11.60
N ARG A 289 -12.19 -8.19 -12.47
CA ARG A 289 -13.27 -8.06 -13.47
C ARG A 289 -12.96 -8.87 -14.73
N GLU A 290 -11.69 -9.07 -15.02
CA GLU A 290 -11.20 -9.74 -16.21
C GLU A 290 -11.05 -11.25 -15.95
N PHE A 291 -10.49 -11.64 -14.80
CA PHE A 291 -10.27 -13.04 -14.44
C PHE A 291 -11.51 -13.66 -13.79
N SER A 292 -12.05 -14.70 -14.43
CA SER A 292 -13.27 -15.37 -13.99
C SER A 292 -13.09 -16.22 -12.72
N VAL A 293 -14.16 -16.36 -11.94
CA VAL A 293 -14.22 -17.31 -10.81
C VAL A 293 -14.24 -18.75 -11.31
N LEU A 294 -14.80 -19.00 -12.51
CA LEU A 294 -14.85 -20.34 -13.09
C LEU A 294 -13.45 -20.88 -13.38
N GLY A 295 -12.56 -20.08 -13.99
CA GLY A 295 -11.16 -20.48 -14.21
C GLY A 295 -10.40 -20.75 -12.91
N LEU A 296 -10.70 -19.97 -11.85
CA LEU A 296 -10.15 -20.23 -10.52
C LEU A 296 -10.63 -21.58 -9.98
N ARG A 297 -11.94 -21.84 -10.01
CA ARG A 297 -12.51 -23.13 -9.54
C ARG A 297 -11.97 -24.31 -10.33
N PHE A 298 -11.85 -24.18 -11.65
CA PHE A 298 -11.24 -25.20 -12.50
C PHE A 298 -9.80 -25.52 -12.06
N SER A 299 -8.95 -24.50 -11.93
CA SER A 299 -7.56 -24.71 -11.48
C SER A 299 -7.45 -25.27 -10.07
N GLN A 300 -8.35 -24.89 -9.15
CA GLN A 300 -8.40 -25.41 -7.79
C GLN A 300 -8.84 -26.88 -7.75
N ILE A 301 -9.88 -27.26 -8.50
CA ILE A 301 -10.34 -28.65 -8.59
C ILE A 301 -9.24 -29.51 -9.21
N MET A 302 -8.63 -29.05 -10.30
CA MET A 302 -7.50 -29.74 -10.94
C MET A 302 -6.35 -29.95 -9.94
N ALA A 303 -5.90 -28.90 -9.25
CA ALA A 303 -4.83 -29.02 -8.25
C ALA A 303 -5.20 -29.94 -7.08
N ALA A 304 -6.44 -29.88 -6.59
CA ALA A 304 -6.91 -30.72 -5.50
C ALA A 304 -6.94 -32.21 -5.89
N LEU A 305 -7.48 -32.53 -7.07
CA LEU A 305 -7.54 -33.91 -7.59
C LEU A 305 -6.15 -34.49 -7.77
N PHE A 306 -5.23 -33.73 -8.37
CA PHE A 306 -3.86 -34.21 -8.62
C PHE A 306 -3.02 -34.28 -7.35
N SER A 307 -3.16 -33.32 -6.43
CA SER A 307 -2.50 -33.38 -5.12
C SER A 307 -3.00 -34.54 -4.27
N ALA A 308 -4.29 -34.85 -4.31
CA ALA A 308 -4.84 -36.06 -3.70
C ALA A 308 -4.25 -37.33 -4.37
N GLY A 309 -4.12 -37.31 -5.70
CA GLY A 309 -3.45 -38.36 -6.46
C GLY A 309 -2.01 -38.63 -5.99
N VAL A 310 -1.25 -37.61 -5.62
CA VAL A 310 0.13 -37.77 -5.07
C VAL A 310 0.14 -38.63 -3.80
N LEU A 311 -0.89 -38.51 -2.97
CA LEU A 311 -1.00 -39.22 -1.69
C LEU A 311 -1.62 -40.62 -1.85
N LEU A 312 -2.53 -40.79 -2.81
CA LEU A 312 -3.38 -41.98 -2.91
C LEU A 312 -2.95 -42.97 -4.00
N LEU A 313 -2.26 -42.51 -5.05
CA LEU A 313 -1.95 -43.35 -6.21
C LEU A 313 -0.51 -43.90 -6.16
N PRO A 314 -0.29 -45.11 -6.72
CA PRO A 314 1.06 -45.60 -6.98
C PRO A 314 1.84 -44.64 -7.91
N PRO A 315 3.16 -44.48 -7.74
CA PRO A 315 3.97 -43.55 -8.54
C PRO A 315 3.84 -43.73 -10.06
N LEU A 316 3.70 -44.97 -10.54
CA LEU A 316 3.53 -45.25 -11.97
C LEU A 316 2.18 -44.74 -12.51
N ALA A 317 1.11 -44.91 -11.73
CA ALA A 317 -0.21 -44.42 -12.11
C ALA A 317 -0.23 -42.88 -12.09
N LEU A 318 0.34 -42.28 -11.05
CA LEU A 318 0.45 -40.84 -10.92
C LEU A 318 1.24 -40.21 -12.08
N SER A 319 2.42 -40.75 -12.40
CA SER A 319 3.27 -40.22 -13.47
C SER A 319 2.60 -40.28 -14.85
N LYS A 320 1.77 -41.31 -15.12
CA LYS A 320 0.94 -41.37 -16.34
C LYS A 320 -0.17 -40.33 -16.40
N LEU A 321 -0.62 -39.80 -15.27
CA LEU A 321 -1.66 -38.76 -15.22
C LEU A 321 -1.09 -37.35 -15.35
N VAL A 322 0.18 -37.10 -14.99
CA VAL A 322 0.83 -35.77 -15.08
C VAL A 322 0.61 -35.06 -16.43
N PRO A 323 0.70 -35.72 -17.61
CA PRO A 323 0.41 -35.08 -18.89
C PRO A 323 -0.98 -34.42 -18.98
N LEU A 324 -1.99 -34.95 -18.29
CA LEU A 324 -3.33 -34.35 -18.23
C LEU A 324 -3.32 -33.03 -17.43
N TYR A 325 -2.51 -32.95 -16.38
CA TYR A 325 -2.30 -31.70 -15.64
C TYR A 325 -1.59 -30.64 -16.49
N TYR A 326 -0.59 -31.07 -17.28
CA TYR A 326 0.06 -30.19 -18.26
C TYR A 326 -0.94 -29.66 -19.29
N ALA A 327 -1.79 -30.52 -19.85
CA ALA A 327 -2.81 -30.09 -20.80
C ALA A 327 -3.76 -29.04 -20.18
N GLY A 328 -4.26 -29.28 -18.97
CA GLY A 328 -5.10 -28.31 -18.26
C GLY A 328 -4.40 -26.98 -17.98
N THR A 329 -3.12 -27.03 -17.59
CA THR A 329 -2.30 -25.83 -17.37
C THR A 329 -2.00 -25.09 -18.67
N ALA A 330 -1.68 -25.82 -19.74
CA ALA A 330 -1.41 -25.28 -21.07
C ALA A 330 -2.64 -24.57 -21.67
N LEU A 331 -3.86 -24.98 -21.32
CA LEU A 331 -5.09 -24.26 -21.69
C LEU A 331 -5.27 -22.95 -20.90
N LEU A 332 -4.85 -22.93 -19.62
CA LEU A 332 -4.95 -21.74 -18.77
C LEU A 332 -3.95 -20.63 -19.16
N ILE A 333 -2.81 -20.97 -19.76
CA ILE A 333 -1.81 -20.00 -20.21
C ILE A 333 -2.37 -19.01 -21.26
N PRO A 334 -2.86 -19.45 -22.44
CA PRO A 334 -3.41 -18.55 -23.46
C PRO A 334 -4.67 -17.83 -22.96
N TYR A 335 -5.50 -18.48 -22.14
CA TYR A 335 -6.62 -17.81 -21.48
C TYR A 335 -6.16 -16.65 -20.60
N SER A 336 -5.17 -16.87 -19.74
CA SER A 336 -4.62 -15.84 -18.85
C SER A 336 -3.96 -14.70 -19.64
N LEU A 337 -3.27 -15.02 -20.74
CA LEU A 337 -2.71 -14.00 -21.67
C LEU A 337 -3.82 -13.15 -22.29
N ALA A 338 -4.92 -13.76 -22.74
CA ALA A 338 -6.06 -13.03 -23.28
C ALA A 338 -6.71 -12.10 -22.24
N MET A 339 -6.82 -12.57 -20.99
CA MET A 339 -7.37 -11.74 -19.89
C MET A 339 -6.43 -10.60 -19.49
N LEU A 340 -5.10 -10.82 -19.48
CA LEU A 340 -4.11 -9.77 -19.26
C LEU A 340 -4.09 -8.76 -20.42
N ALA A 341 -4.27 -9.22 -21.66
CA ALA A 341 -4.42 -8.35 -22.82
C ALA A 341 -5.69 -7.49 -22.70
N ARG A 342 -6.81 -8.07 -22.25
CA ARG A 342 -8.04 -7.32 -21.95
C ARG A 342 -7.82 -6.31 -20.83
N ALA A 343 -7.11 -6.66 -19.75
CA ALA A 343 -6.77 -5.74 -18.68
C ALA A 343 -5.91 -4.56 -19.19
N LYS A 344 -4.95 -4.81 -20.09
CA LYS A 344 -4.18 -3.78 -20.78
C LYS A 344 -5.07 -2.86 -21.62
N LEU A 345 -5.98 -3.42 -22.42
CA LEU A 345 -6.92 -2.65 -23.25
C LEU A 345 -7.88 -1.81 -22.39
N SER A 346 -8.29 -2.34 -21.23
CA SER A 346 -9.07 -1.61 -20.22
C SER A 346 -8.22 -0.63 -19.37
N ARG A 347 -6.97 -0.36 -19.77
CA ARG A 347 -6.03 0.57 -19.13
C ARG A 347 -5.82 0.30 -17.63
N ARG A 348 -5.87 -0.96 -17.22
CA ARG A 348 -5.58 -1.35 -15.83
C ARG A 348 -4.12 -1.11 -15.49
N GLU A 349 -3.88 -0.65 -14.28
CA GLU A 349 -2.53 -0.33 -13.80
C GLU A 349 -1.62 -1.57 -13.79
N GLY A 350 -0.37 -1.38 -14.22
CA GLY A 350 0.65 -2.43 -14.27
C GLY A 350 0.39 -3.55 -15.31
N ALA A 351 -0.76 -3.57 -15.98
CA ALA A 351 -1.18 -4.70 -16.82
C ALA A 351 -0.22 -4.99 -17.97
N THR A 352 0.41 -3.97 -18.55
CA THR A 352 1.43 -4.16 -19.61
C THR A 352 2.63 -4.96 -19.10
N PHE A 353 3.16 -4.63 -17.92
CA PHE A 353 4.33 -5.33 -17.37
C PHE A 353 3.99 -6.77 -16.98
N ILE A 354 2.82 -6.97 -16.34
CA ILE A 354 2.35 -8.32 -15.98
C ILE A 354 2.11 -9.16 -17.24
N LEU A 355 1.54 -8.59 -18.31
CA LEU A 355 1.33 -9.26 -19.58
C LEU A 355 2.65 -9.69 -20.24
N VAL A 356 3.62 -8.79 -20.36
CA VAL A 356 4.91 -9.13 -21.00
C VAL A 356 5.67 -10.16 -20.17
N GLY A 357 5.73 -9.99 -18.85
CA GLY A 357 6.36 -10.97 -17.97
C GLY A 357 5.70 -12.35 -18.06
N PHE A 358 4.36 -12.40 -18.05
CA PHE A 358 3.64 -13.66 -18.13
C PHE A 358 3.68 -14.29 -19.53
N LEU A 359 3.82 -13.51 -20.60
CA LEU A 359 4.05 -14.05 -21.95
C LEU A 359 5.36 -14.86 -21.99
N ILE A 360 6.44 -14.29 -21.46
CA ILE A 360 7.74 -14.98 -21.39
C ILE A 360 7.62 -16.23 -20.52
N LEU A 361 7.05 -16.10 -19.31
CA LEU A 361 6.86 -17.23 -18.40
C LEU A 361 5.97 -18.33 -19.00
N GLY A 362 4.89 -17.96 -19.69
CA GLY A 362 3.97 -18.89 -20.33
C GLY A 362 4.61 -19.64 -21.49
N LEU A 363 5.39 -18.97 -22.34
CA LEU A 363 6.15 -19.61 -23.42
C LEU A 363 7.20 -20.58 -22.89
N VAL A 364 7.93 -20.17 -21.84
CA VAL A 364 8.89 -21.03 -21.15
C VAL A 364 8.20 -22.23 -20.52
N GLY A 365 7.07 -22.03 -19.84
CA GLY A 365 6.30 -23.13 -19.24
C GLY A 365 5.79 -24.13 -20.29
N LEU A 366 5.33 -23.65 -21.45
CA LEU A 366 4.93 -24.52 -22.57
C LEU A 366 6.14 -25.29 -23.14
N ASN A 367 7.30 -24.64 -23.31
CA ASN A 367 8.53 -25.31 -23.73
C ASN A 367 8.91 -26.44 -22.77
N ASP A 368 8.93 -26.16 -21.46
CA ASP A 368 9.36 -27.13 -20.46
C ASP A 368 8.36 -28.31 -20.34
N MET A 369 7.06 -28.05 -20.50
CA MET A 369 6.05 -29.12 -20.59
C MET A 369 6.26 -30.01 -21.83
N LEU A 370 6.54 -29.41 -22.99
CA LEU A 370 6.80 -30.19 -24.21
C LEU A 370 8.11 -30.97 -24.14
N TYR A 371 9.13 -30.40 -23.48
CA TYR A 371 10.40 -31.06 -23.19
C TYR A 371 10.20 -32.28 -22.29
N ASP A 372 9.48 -32.11 -21.18
CA ASP A 372 9.17 -33.19 -20.22
C ASP A 372 8.29 -34.30 -20.83
N LEU A 373 7.48 -33.97 -21.84
CA LEU A 373 6.71 -34.94 -22.63
C LEU A 373 7.53 -35.62 -23.74
N HIS A 374 8.84 -35.34 -23.84
CA HIS A 374 9.73 -35.84 -24.89
C HIS A 374 9.31 -35.48 -26.32
N LEU A 375 8.49 -34.43 -26.49
CA LEU A 375 8.00 -33.97 -27.80
C LEU A 375 9.00 -33.06 -28.51
N ILE A 376 9.85 -32.35 -27.75
CA ILE A 376 10.90 -31.49 -28.28
C ILE A 376 12.22 -31.73 -27.54
N ARG A 377 13.34 -31.52 -28.24
CA ARG A 377 14.67 -31.47 -27.63
C ARG A 377 15.04 -30.01 -27.37
N SER A 378 14.80 -29.53 -26.16
CA SER A 378 15.11 -28.17 -25.72
C SER A 378 15.77 -28.17 -24.34
N LEU A 379 15.89 -27.00 -23.72
CA LEU A 379 16.40 -26.83 -22.35
C LEU A 379 15.23 -26.58 -21.41
N PHE A 380 15.41 -26.94 -20.14
CA PHE A 380 14.48 -26.56 -19.07
C PHE A 380 14.76 -25.12 -18.63
N LEU A 381 13.81 -24.21 -18.84
CA LEU A 381 14.00 -22.75 -18.77
C LEU A 381 13.14 -22.06 -17.71
N ILE A 382 12.24 -22.77 -17.03
CA ILE A 382 11.30 -22.19 -16.05
C ILE A 382 11.94 -21.42 -14.89
N PRO A 383 13.15 -21.74 -14.35
CA PRO A 383 13.79 -20.86 -13.36
C PRO A 383 14.06 -19.45 -13.91
N VAL A 384 14.51 -19.38 -15.17
CA VAL A 384 14.80 -18.12 -15.87
C VAL A 384 13.48 -17.38 -16.14
N GLY A 385 12.46 -18.07 -16.64
CA GLY A 385 11.14 -17.49 -16.86
C GLY A 385 10.53 -16.88 -15.60
N MET A 386 10.64 -17.59 -14.47
CA MET A 386 10.18 -17.13 -13.15
C MET A 386 10.95 -15.91 -12.66
N PHE A 387 12.28 -15.90 -12.82
CA PHE A 387 13.11 -14.74 -12.46
C PHE A 387 12.76 -13.51 -13.31
N VAL A 388 12.57 -13.67 -14.61
CA VAL A 388 12.14 -12.58 -15.50
C VAL A 388 10.75 -12.08 -15.09
N PHE A 389 9.82 -12.99 -14.77
CA PHE A 389 8.49 -12.60 -14.31
C PHE A 389 8.52 -11.81 -13.00
N ILE A 390 9.38 -12.20 -12.05
CA ILE A 390 9.66 -11.45 -10.82
C ILE A 390 10.08 -10.01 -11.13
N LEU A 391 11.00 -9.80 -12.08
CA LEU A 391 11.46 -8.46 -12.45
C LEU A 391 10.30 -7.63 -13.02
N PHE A 392 9.52 -8.19 -13.95
CA PHE A 392 8.34 -7.52 -14.51
C PHE A 392 7.29 -7.18 -13.43
N GLN A 393 7.09 -8.08 -12.48
CA GLN A 393 6.19 -7.86 -11.35
C GLN A 393 6.70 -6.75 -10.41
N ALA A 394 8.00 -6.72 -10.12
CA ALA A 394 8.63 -5.66 -9.34
C ALA A 394 8.50 -4.29 -10.02
N PHE A 395 8.68 -4.21 -11.35
CA PHE A 395 8.42 -2.98 -12.10
C PHE A 395 6.95 -2.56 -12.05
N ALA A 396 6.01 -3.50 -12.20
CA ALA A 396 4.58 -3.22 -12.10
C ALA A 396 4.22 -2.67 -10.72
N LEU A 397 4.80 -3.23 -9.65
CA LEU A 397 4.61 -2.77 -8.28
C LEU A 397 5.20 -1.37 -8.06
N SER A 398 6.44 -1.15 -8.51
CA SER A 398 7.13 0.15 -8.40
C SER A 398 6.35 1.28 -9.08
N LEU A 399 5.75 1.03 -10.24
CA LEU A 399 4.92 2.01 -10.94
C LEU A 399 3.64 2.36 -10.17
N ARG A 400 3.01 1.37 -9.52
CA ARG A 400 1.83 1.60 -8.68
C ARG A 400 2.19 2.45 -7.47
N PHE A 401 3.35 2.19 -6.84
CA PHE A 401 3.82 3.00 -5.74
C PHE A 401 4.16 4.43 -6.16
N SER A 402 4.90 4.60 -7.25
CA SER A 402 5.25 5.93 -7.76
C SER A 402 4.01 6.78 -8.06
N ARG A 403 3.00 6.21 -8.73
CA ARG A 403 1.73 6.94 -9.00
C ARG A 403 0.93 7.23 -7.75
N ALA A 404 0.84 6.28 -6.82
CA ALA A 404 0.16 6.50 -5.54
C ALA A 404 0.85 7.60 -4.73
N PHE A 405 2.18 7.63 -4.73
CA PHE A 405 2.98 8.67 -4.08
C PHE A 405 2.74 10.04 -4.71
N SER A 406 2.84 10.16 -6.05
CA SER A 406 2.54 11.42 -6.74
C SER A 406 1.09 11.89 -6.56
N ALA A 407 0.13 10.97 -6.42
CA ALA A 407 -1.25 11.33 -6.11
C ALA A 407 -1.41 11.88 -4.70
N VAL A 408 -0.71 11.32 -3.71
CA VAL A 408 -0.67 11.84 -2.34
C VAL A 408 -0.01 13.22 -2.31
N GLU A 409 1.13 13.39 -2.98
CA GLU A 409 1.84 14.67 -3.06
C GLU A 409 0.97 15.76 -3.72
N ARG A 410 0.32 15.45 -4.84
CA ARG A 410 -0.64 16.37 -5.49
C ARG A 410 -1.80 16.73 -4.57
N LEU A 411 -2.42 15.74 -3.93
CA LEU A 411 -3.56 15.99 -3.04
C LEU A 411 -3.15 16.79 -1.80
N SER A 412 -1.95 16.55 -1.28
CA SER A 412 -1.37 17.32 -0.18
C SER A 412 -1.19 18.79 -0.60
N GLY A 413 -0.62 19.03 -1.78
CA GLY A 413 -0.47 20.40 -2.32
C GLY A 413 -1.81 21.09 -2.60
N GLU A 414 -2.80 20.36 -3.13
CA GLU A 414 -4.17 20.89 -3.31
C GLU A 414 -4.83 21.24 -1.96
N LEU A 415 -4.61 20.42 -0.92
CA LEU A 415 -5.15 20.66 0.41
C LEU A 415 -4.48 21.86 1.08
N GLU A 416 -3.16 21.97 0.97
CA GLU A 416 -2.39 23.10 1.49
C GLU A 416 -2.78 24.42 0.81
N GLY A 417 -2.93 24.40 -0.52
CA GLY A 417 -3.43 25.57 -1.27
C GLY A 417 -4.84 25.98 -0.87
N LYS A 418 -5.76 25.03 -0.67
CA LYS A 418 -7.10 25.32 -0.14
C LYS A 418 -7.07 25.87 1.28
N ASN A 419 -6.20 25.34 2.14
CA ASN A 419 -6.09 25.81 3.51
C ASN A 419 -5.57 27.26 3.56
N SER A 420 -4.55 27.59 2.76
CA SER A 420 -4.05 28.97 2.62
C SER A 420 -5.14 29.93 2.12
N SER A 421 -5.92 29.53 1.11
CA SER A 421 -7.03 30.35 0.60
C SER A 421 -8.12 30.57 1.63
N LEU A 422 -8.45 29.55 2.44
CA LEU A 422 -9.41 29.70 3.54
C LEU A 422 -8.89 30.64 4.63
N GLU A 423 -7.60 30.56 4.96
CA GLU A 423 -6.97 31.46 5.93
C GLU A 423 -7.01 32.92 5.45
N GLU A 424 -6.74 33.17 4.16
CA GLU A 424 -6.87 34.50 3.54
C GLU A 424 -8.32 35.01 3.56
N GLU A 425 -9.29 34.18 3.18
CA GLU A 425 -10.71 34.54 3.22
C GLU A 425 -11.17 34.87 4.65
N MET A 426 -10.73 34.10 5.65
CA MET A 426 -11.03 34.36 7.06
C MET A 426 -10.41 35.68 7.54
N ALA A 427 -9.15 35.94 7.18
CA ALA A 427 -8.47 37.18 7.52
C ALA A 427 -9.17 38.40 6.89
N GLU A 428 -9.56 38.31 5.63
CA GLU A 428 -10.27 39.37 4.92
C GLU A 428 -11.67 39.60 5.51
N ARG A 429 -12.38 38.52 5.88
CA ARG A 429 -13.68 38.62 6.54
C ARG A 429 -13.58 39.34 7.88
N ILE A 430 -12.57 39.02 8.71
CA ILE A 430 -12.32 39.71 9.98
C ILE A 430 -11.98 41.19 9.74
N ARG A 431 -11.18 41.51 8.71
CA ARG A 431 -10.83 42.88 8.34
C ARG A 431 -12.07 43.69 7.95
N LEU A 432 -12.93 43.13 7.10
CA LEU A 432 -14.18 43.76 6.67
C LEU A 432 -15.16 43.95 7.83
N GLU A 433 -15.30 42.94 8.71
CA GLU A 433 -16.12 43.05 9.92
C GLU A 433 -15.67 44.20 10.81
N ARG A 434 -14.36 44.35 11.07
CA ARG A 434 -13.81 45.49 11.83
C ARG A 434 -14.08 46.84 11.15
N LYS A 435 -13.95 46.89 9.82
CA LYS A 435 -14.17 48.12 9.05
C LYS A 435 -15.62 48.59 9.12
N ILE A 436 -16.59 47.66 9.06
CA ILE A 436 -18.02 47.95 9.21
C ILE A 436 -18.30 48.59 10.57
N VAL A 437 -17.71 48.08 11.64
CA VAL A 437 -17.90 48.62 13.00
C VAL A 437 -17.36 50.05 13.10
N MET A 438 -16.14 50.27 12.60
CA MET A 438 -15.52 51.60 12.60
C MET A 438 -16.33 52.63 11.82
N ILE A 439 -16.77 52.27 10.61
CA ILE A 439 -17.63 53.14 9.79
C ILE A 439 -18.95 53.43 10.51
N SER A 440 -19.56 52.43 11.14
CA SER A 440 -20.80 52.61 11.89
C SER A 440 -20.65 53.56 13.08
N GLU A 441 -19.51 53.58 13.77
CA GLU A 441 -19.27 54.50 14.89
C GLU A 441 -18.98 55.93 14.39
N GLU A 442 -18.22 56.08 13.31
CA GLU A 442 -17.96 57.37 12.69
C GLU A 442 -19.25 58.02 12.18
N GLU A 443 -20.13 57.25 11.54
CA GLU A 443 -21.42 57.75 11.07
C GLU A 443 -22.31 58.19 12.25
N ARG A 444 -22.33 57.44 13.35
CA ARG A 444 -23.07 57.84 14.56
C ARG A 444 -22.52 59.15 15.15
N ARG A 445 -21.20 59.32 15.19
CA ARG A 445 -20.54 60.56 15.60
C ARG A 445 -20.95 61.73 14.70
N SER A 446 -20.88 61.54 13.38
CA SER A 446 -21.26 62.54 12.38
C SER A 446 -22.74 62.95 12.50
N ILE A 447 -23.67 61.99 12.61
CA ILE A 447 -25.10 62.26 12.81
C ILE A 447 -25.31 63.05 14.10
N SER A 448 -24.66 62.65 15.19
CA SER A 448 -24.76 63.34 16.47
C SER A 448 -24.33 64.80 16.38
N HIS A 449 -23.21 65.07 15.71
CA HIS A 449 -22.68 66.41 15.49
C HIS A 449 -23.65 67.26 14.65
N ASN A 450 -24.17 66.72 13.55
CA ASN A 450 -25.15 67.41 12.70
C ASN A 450 -26.47 67.72 13.43
N LEU A 451 -26.94 66.82 14.30
CA LEU A 451 -28.13 67.05 15.12
C LEU A 451 -27.91 68.14 16.18
N HIS A 452 -26.75 68.15 16.83
CA HIS A 452 -26.42 69.15 17.85
C HIS A 452 -26.25 70.55 17.24
N ASP A 453 -25.42 70.66 16.20
CA ASP A 453 -25.04 71.96 15.65
C ASP A 453 -26.10 72.53 14.70
N GLY A 454 -26.82 71.67 13.99
CA GLY A 454 -27.91 72.08 13.10
C GLY A 454 -29.23 72.20 13.84
N LEU A 455 -29.82 71.05 14.15
CA LEU A 455 -31.22 70.96 14.58
C LEU A 455 -31.45 71.57 15.97
N CYS A 456 -30.61 71.25 16.96
CA CYS A 456 -30.79 71.76 18.33
C CYS A 456 -30.60 73.28 18.39
N GLN A 457 -29.61 73.83 17.69
CA GLN A 457 -29.39 75.29 17.62
C GLN A 457 -30.54 76.01 16.91
N GLN A 458 -31.03 75.47 15.78
CA GLN A 458 -32.15 76.07 15.04
C GLN A 458 -33.44 76.07 15.87
N LEU A 459 -33.78 74.96 16.52
CA LEU A 459 -34.95 74.87 17.39
C LEU A 459 -34.84 75.78 18.62
N THR A 460 -33.64 75.87 19.23
CA THR A 460 -33.39 76.79 20.34
C THR A 460 -33.57 78.25 19.90
N GLY A 461 -33.06 78.61 18.72
CA GLY A 461 -33.26 79.93 18.13
C GLY A 461 -34.72 80.24 17.83
N ALA A 462 -35.48 79.28 17.30
CA ALA A 462 -36.92 79.40 17.06
C ALA A 462 -37.69 79.59 18.38
N ARG A 463 -37.34 78.84 19.42
CA ARG A 463 -37.91 78.95 20.78
C ARG A 463 -37.68 80.33 21.38
N LEU A 464 -36.44 80.84 21.33
CA LEU A 464 -36.11 82.18 21.83
C LEU A 464 -36.91 83.28 21.11
N ARG A 465 -37.07 83.18 19.79
CA ARG A 465 -37.88 84.12 19.01
C ARG A 465 -39.36 84.06 19.41
N CYS A 466 -39.91 82.86 19.61
CA CYS A 466 -41.29 82.69 20.07
C CYS A 466 -41.50 83.29 21.48
N SER A 467 -40.58 83.04 22.42
CA SER A 467 -40.64 83.62 23.76
C SER A 467 -40.56 85.15 23.77
N VAL A 468 -39.75 85.75 22.87
CA VAL A 468 -39.69 87.21 22.71
C VAL A 468 -41.00 87.77 22.12
N LEU A 469 -41.59 87.10 21.12
CA LEU A 469 -42.89 87.49 20.57
C LEU A 469 -44.01 87.38 21.60
N GLU A 470 -44.04 86.29 22.36
CA GLU A 470 -45.00 86.06 23.43
C GLU A 470 -44.95 87.20 24.46
N ARG A 471 -43.74 87.58 24.94
CA ARG A 471 -43.57 88.71 25.86
C ARG A 471 -44.04 90.04 25.28
N LYS A 472 -43.80 90.30 23.99
CA LYS A 472 -44.22 91.55 23.33
C LYS A 472 -45.74 91.63 23.17
N LEU A 473 -46.38 90.53 22.76
CA LEU A 473 -47.84 90.45 22.58
C LEU A 473 -48.58 90.46 23.92
N ALA A 474 -48.05 89.77 24.93
CA ALA A 474 -48.57 89.84 26.30
C ALA A 474 -48.52 91.27 26.88
N ALA A 475 -47.44 92.01 26.60
CA ALA A 475 -47.31 93.41 27.01
C ALA A 475 -48.24 94.38 26.25
N ALA A 476 -48.72 93.99 25.06
CA ALA A 476 -49.68 94.74 24.24
C ALA A 476 -51.15 94.40 24.56
N GLY A 477 -51.41 93.43 25.45
CA GLY A 477 -52.77 92.99 25.82
C GLY A 477 -53.44 92.05 24.80
N GLU A 478 -52.67 91.48 23.87
CA GLU A 478 -53.17 90.53 22.87
C GLU A 478 -53.18 89.08 23.40
N ASP A 479 -54.02 88.21 22.83
CA ASP A 479 -54.08 86.79 23.19
C ASP A 479 -52.81 86.05 22.74
N THR A 480 -52.20 85.32 23.67
CA THR A 480 -50.94 84.59 23.48
C THR A 480 -51.10 83.08 23.55
N ALA A 481 -52.32 82.55 23.59
CA ALA A 481 -52.58 81.12 23.78
C ALA A 481 -51.89 80.23 22.72
N GLU A 482 -52.00 80.58 21.43
CA GLU A 482 -51.35 79.84 20.34
C GLU A 482 -49.81 79.92 20.40
N LEU A 483 -49.25 81.07 20.79
CA LEU A 483 -47.81 81.27 20.98
C LEU A 483 -47.25 80.49 22.17
N ARG A 484 -48.04 80.34 23.24
CA ARG A 484 -47.71 79.46 24.38
C ARG A 484 -47.69 78.00 23.95
N GLN A 485 -48.67 77.57 23.17
CA GLN A 485 -48.71 76.21 22.63
C GLN A 485 -47.54 75.92 21.67
N LEU A 486 -47.20 76.87 20.80
CA LEU A 486 -46.04 76.77 19.91
C LEU A 486 -44.70 76.75 20.68
N SER A 487 -44.57 77.57 21.73
CA SER A 487 -43.37 77.57 22.58
C SER A 487 -43.22 76.26 23.35
N SER A 488 -44.31 75.70 23.86
CA SER A 488 -44.32 74.38 24.51
C SER A 488 -43.95 73.25 23.53
N LEU A 489 -44.47 73.28 22.31
CA LEU A 489 -44.12 72.30 21.26
C LEU A 489 -42.65 72.41 20.85
N LEU A 490 -42.11 73.63 20.75
CA LEU A 490 -40.69 73.87 20.46
C LEU A 490 -39.80 73.43 21.63
N GLU A 491 -40.24 73.60 22.86
CA GLU A 491 -39.52 73.12 24.04
C GLU A 491 -39.45 71.59 24.06
N GLU A 492 -40.57 70.90 23.87
CA GLU A 492 -40.61 69.44 23.74
C GLU A 492 -39.77 68.94 22.55
N SER A 493 -39.78 69.67 21.43
CA SER A 493 -38.98 69.34 20.25
C SER A 493 -37.48 69.56 20.45
N VAL A 494 -37.08 70.61 21.19
CA VAL A 494 -35.68 70.84 21.59
C VAL A 494 -35.21 69.72 22.50
N ASP A 495 -36.01 69.36 23.50
CA ASP A 495 -35.68 68.30 24.44
C ASP A 495 -35.55 66.95 23.73
N HIS A 496 -36.48 66.61 22.83
CA HIS A 496 -36.39 65.41 21.99
C HIS A 496 -35.18 65.41 21.05
N ALA A 497 -34.83 66.56 20.45
CA ALA A 497 -33.65 66.67 19.59
C ALA A 497 -32.35 66.51 20.39
N TYR A 498 -32.28 67.07 21.59
CA TYR A 498 -31.15 66.89 22.51
C TYR A 498 -31.04 65.44 22.97
N ASP A 499 -32.14 64.79 23.33
CA ASP A 499 -32.13 63.39 23.75
C ASP A 499 -31.67 62.45 22.62
N LEU A 500 -32.11 62.70 21.39
CA LEU A 500 -31.69 61.93 20.22
C LEU A 500 -30.20 62.17 19.88
N SER A 501 -29.76 63.43 19.88
CA SER A 501 -28.35 63.79 19.68
C SER A 501 -27.48 63.14 20.76
N ARG A 502 -27.85 63.24 22.03
CA ARG A 502 -27.08 62.66 23.15
C ARG A 502 -27.09 61.13 23.17
N GLY A 503 -28.15 60.49 22.68
CA GLY A 503 -28.17 59.05 22.44
C GLY A 503 -27.12 58.61 21.42
N LEU A 504 -26.80 59.47 20.45
CA LEU A 504 -25.82 59.26 19.39
C LEU A 504 -24.42 59.83 19.72
N TRP A 505 -24.33 60.76 20.68
CA TRP A 505 -23.10 61.48 21.01
C TRP A 505 -21.97 60.53 21.45
N PRO A 506 -20.74 60.68 20.93
CA PRO A 506 -19.59 59.92 21.40
C PRO A 506 -19.43 60.14 22.90
N VAL A 507 -19.22 59.07 23.65
CA VAL A 507 -19.02 59.20 25.09
C VAL A 507 -17.57 59.69 25.30
N GLU A 508 -17.38 60.99 25.30
CA GLU A 508 -16.14 61.60 25.77
C GLU A 508 -16.07 61.40 27.28
N HIS A 509 -15.23 60.46 27.70
CA HIS A 509 -15.06 60.15 29.10
C HIS A 509 -14.12 61.16 29.74
N ASP A 510 -14.47 61.56 30.95
CA ASP A 510 -13.65 62.42 31.81
C ASP A 510 -12.28 61.77 32.04
N PRO A 511 -11.15 62.51 31.97
CA PRO A 511 -9.83 62.01 32.35
C PRO A 511 -9.78 61.35 33.75
N ARG A 512 -10.77 61.62 34.62
CA ARG A 512 -10.96 61.03 35.95
C ARG A 512 -11.53 59.61 35.96
N GLY A 513 -11.86 59.02 34.80
CA GLY A 513 -12.23 57.60 34.66
C GLY A 513 -13.71 57.34 34.35
N MET A 514 -14.08 56.06 34.25
CA MET A 514 -15.42 55.61 33.79
C MET A 514 -16.53 55.72 34.84
N SER A 515 -16.19 55.68 36.13
CA SER A 515 -17.18 55.67 37.21
C SER A 515 -18.08 56.90 37.24
N PRO A 516 -17.55 58.15 37.15
CA PRO A 516 -18.41 59.34 37.13
C PRO A 516 -19.37 59.35 35.95
N SER A 517 -18.96 58.84 34.79
CA SER A 517 -19.80 58.76 33.60
C SER A 517 -20.95 57.75 33.76
N LEU A 518 -20.70 56.60 34.39
CA LEU A 518 -21.75 55.62 34.69
C LEU A 518 -22.71 56.11 35.78
N GLU A 519 -22.19 56.77 36.81
CA GLU A 519 -23.01 57.37 37.87
C GLU A 519 -23.97 58.41 37.27
N GLU A 520 -23.47 59.30 36.41
CA GLU A 520 -24.28 60.29 35.70
C GLU A 520 -25.30 59.64 34.74
N LEU A 521 -24.92 58.57 34.02
CA LEU A 521 -25.85 57.79 33.21
C LEU A 521 -27.00 57.24 34.07
N THR A 522 -26.69 56.62 35.22
CA THR A 522 -27.71 56.04 36.10
C THR A 522 -28.64 57.08 36.70
N ARG A 523 -28.11 58.23 37.13
CA ARG A 523 -28.87 59.34 37.69
C ARG A 523 -29.91 59.86 36.68
N ARG A 524 -29.49 60.09 35.45
CA ARG A 524 -30.40 60.60 34.39
C ARG A 524 -31.50 59.63 34.02
N PHE A 525 -31.18 58.34 33.90
CA PHE A 525 -32.20 57.34 33.63
C PHE A 525 -33.19 57.20 34.80
N ALA A 526 -32.73 57.36 36.04
CA ALA A 526 -33.63 57.38 37.20
C ALA A 526 -34.58 58.59 37.15
N GLU A 527 -34.06 59.77 36.82
CA GLU A 527 -34.85 61.02 36.68
C GLU A 527 -35.87 60.94 35.54
N SER A 528 -35.50 60.40 34.38
CA SER A 528 -36.38 60.37 33.19
C SER A 528 -37.42 59.26 33.21
N THR A 529 -37.15 58.14 33.90
CA THR A 529 -38.04 56.96 33.90
C THR A 529 -38.82 56.77 35.19
N GLY A 530 -38.42 57.45 36.28
CA GLY A 530 -38.98 57.28 37.62
C GLY A 530 -38.62 55.94 38.30
N ILE A 531 -37.74 55.14 37.70
CA ILE A 531 -37.28 53.85 38.23
C ILE A 531 -36.08 54.09 39.14
N ALA A 532 -36.02 53.41 40.29
CA ALA A 532 -34.86 53.49 41.18
C ALA A 532 -33.64 52.79 40.55
N ILE A 533 -32.61 53.56 40.17
CA ILE A 533 -31.35 53.02 39.64
C ILE A 533 -30.22 53.29 40.63
N GLU A 534 -29.59 52.22 41.11
CA GLU A 534 -28.51 52.27 42.09
C GLU A 534 -27.17 51.98 41.41
N PHE A 535 -26.21 52.90 41.51
CA PHE A 535 -24.83 52.66 41.10
C PHE A 535 -24.01 52.14 42.28
N ARG A 536 -23.28 51.05 42.07
CA ARG A 536 -22.40 50.43 43.08
C ARG A 536 -20.99 50.29 42.56
N GLN A 537 -20.04 50.73 43.37
CA GLN A 537 -18.62 50.52 43.14
C GLN A 537 -17.94 50.14 44.45
N GLU A 538 -17.41 48.92 44.50
CA GLU A 538 -16.68 48.41 45.66
C GLU A 538 -15.17 48.62 45.52
N ARG A 539 -14.66 48.67 44.28
CA ARG A 539 -13.25 48.94 43.97
C ARG A 539 -13.08 49.96 42.85
N ALA A 540 -12.25 50.97 43.10
CA ALA A 540 -11.80 51.94 42.10
C ALA A 540 -10.92 51.26 41.03
N CYS A 541 -11.09 51.67 39.77
CA CYS A 541 -10.27 51.20 38.67
C CYS A 541 -9.06 52.13 38.46
N VAL A 542 -7.89 51.56 38.16
CA VAL A 542 -6.71 52.31 37.69
C VAL A 542 -6.86 52.51 36.18
N SER A 543 -6.51 53.70 35.68
CA SER A 543 -6.69 54.16 34.28
C SER A 543 -6.55 53.06 33.21
N CYS A 544 -7.68 52.68 32.59
CA CYS A 544 -7.74 51.76 31.45
C CYS A 544 -7.86 52.54 30.13
N ALA A 545 -7.57 51.91 28.99
CA ALA A 545 -7.66 52.56 27.69
C ALA A 545 -9.07 53.13 27.38
N ASN A 546 -9.12 54.35 26.83
CA ASN A 546 -10.37 55.06 26.50
C ASN A 546 -11.33 54.28 25.58
N GLU A 547 -10.80 53.40 24.73
CA GLU A 547 -11.58 52.53 23.85
C GLU A 547 -12.40 51.50 24.65
N GLN A 548 -11.78 50.83 25.64
CA GLN A 548 -12.46 49.85 26.50
C GLN A 548 -13.60 50.49 27.30
N VAL A 549 -13.33 51.68 27.82
CA VAL A 549 -14.26 52.49 28.61
C VAL A 549 -15.49 52.88 27.76
N THR A 550 -15.27 53.29 26.50
CA THR A 550 -16.36 53.64 25.57
C THR A 550 -17.28 52.46 25.28
N HIS A 551 -16.72 51.29 24.99
CA HIS A 551 -17.53 50.09 24.72
C HIS A 551 -18.29 49.60 25.95
N LEU A 552 -17.69 49.65 27.14
CA LEU A 552 -18.36 49.29 28.39
C LEU A 552 -19.51 50.24 28.74
N TYR A 553 -19.33 51.56 28.57
CA TYR A 553 -20.41 52.53 28.75
C TYR A 553 -21.59 52.24 27.82
N ARG A 554 -21.32 51.96 26.53
CA ARG A 554 -22.38 51.61 25.57
C ARG A 554 -23.10 50.32 25.93
N ILE A 555 -22.39 49.33 26.46
CA ILE A 555 -22.99 48.10 26.99
C ILE A 555 -23.90 48.42 28.17
N ALA A 556 -23.47 49.26 29.11
CA ALA A 556 -24.31 49.70 30.24
C ALA A 556 -25.57 50.44 29.76
N GLN A 557 -25.41 51.40 28.85
CA GLN A 557 -26.51 52.20 28.28
C GLN A 557 -27.56 51.31 27.59
N GLU A 558 -27.11 50.38 26.76
CA GLU A 558 -27.98 49.43 26.05
C GLU A 558 -28.67 48.46 27.03
N ALA A 559 -27.95 47.97 28.05
CA ALA A 559 -28.52 47.10 29.08
C ALA A 559 -29.60 47.81 29.91
N ILE A 560 -29.37 49.05 30.34
CA ILE A 560 -30.35 49.86 31.08
C ILE A 560 -31.57 50.16 30.18
N THR A 561 -31.33 50.55 28.92
CA THR A 561 -32.42 50.84 27.96
C THR A 561 -33.30 49.60 27.75
N ASN A 562 -32.69 48.43 27.61
CA ASN A 562 -33.42 47.16 27.47
C ASN A 562 -34.21 46.83 28.74
N ALA A 563 -33.65 47.03 29.93
CA ALA A 563 -34.37 46.83 31.18
C ALA A 563 -35.60 47.74 31.28
N VAL A 564 -35.45 49.04 31.02
CA VAL A 564 -36.56 50.01 31.06
C VAL A 564 -37.66 49.65 30.06
N LYS A 565 -37.30 49.33 28.81
CA LYS A 565 -38.28 49.06 27.75
C LYS A 565 -38.97 47.71 27.88
N HIS A 566 -38.29 46.70 28.39
CA HIS A 566 -38.73 45.30 28.26
C HIS A 566 -38.99 44.60 29.60
N ALA A 567 -38.32 44.99 30.69
CA ALA A 567 -38.41 44.26 31.95
C ALA A 567 -39.44 44.84 32.94
N ARG A 568 -39.91 46.09 32.75
CA ARG A 568 -40.75 46.82 33.74
C ARG A 568 -40.21 46.72 35.18
N PRO A 569 -38.92 47.02 35.42
CA PRO A 569 -38.33 46.84 36.73
C PRO A 569 -38.80 47.92 37.70
N SER A 570 -38.86 47.59 38.98
CA SER A 570 -38.98 48.59 40.05
C SER A 570 -37.63 49.09 40.54
N ARG A 571 -36.55 48.34 40.24
CA ARG A 571 -35.16 48.68 40.58
C ARG A 571 -34.18 48.13 39.54
N ILE A 572 -33.18 48.93 39.20
CA ILE A 572 -32.01 48.52 38.40
C ILE A 572 -30.75 48.78 39.24
N THR A 573 -29.80 47.84 39.22
CA THR A 573 -28.49 47.98 39.87
C THR A 573 -27.40 47.94 38.81
N VAL A 574 -26.53 48.94 38.79
CA VAL A 574 -25.34 49.00 37.92
C VAL A 574 -24.12 48.89 38.81
N ALA A 575 -23.41 47.77 38.73
CA ALA A 575 -22.18 47.53 39.46
C ALA A 575 -20.98 47.63 38.51
N PHE A 576 -19.96 48.41 38.91
CA PHE A 576 -18.72 48.54 38.16
C PHE A 576 -17.52 48.34 39.09
N ASN A 577 -16.78 47.25 38.88
CA ASN A 577 -15.72 46.82 39.79
C ASN A 577 -14.45 46.43 39.03
N CYS A 578 -13.29 46.73 39.64
CA CYS A 578 -12.00 46.20 39.23
C CYS A 578 -11.54 45.08 40.18
N LEU A 579 -11.33 43.89 39.64
CA LEU A 579 -10.86 42.71 40.37
C LEU A 579 -9.32 42.69 40.42
N ASN A 580 -8.77 41.97 41.40
CA ASN A 580 -7.32 41.74 41.49
C ASN A 580 -6.84 41.00 40.23
N GLY A 581 -5.80 41.53 39.58
CA GLY A 581 -5.29 40.98 38.31
C GLY A 581 -5.66 41.78 37.07
N GLY A 582 -6.14 43.02 37.22
CA GLY A 582 -6.37 43.92 36.08
C GLY A 582 -7.58 43.53 35.25
N VAL A 583 -8.67 43.05 35.87
CA VAL A 583 -9.91 42.69 35.16
C VAL A 583 -11.04 43.59 35.63
N ILE A 584 -11.74 44.18 34.67
CA ILE A 584 -12.93 45.01 34.86
C ILE A 584 -14.17 44.14 34.75
N THR A 585 -15.12 44.31 35.65
CA THR A 585 -16.44 43.70 35.59
C THR A 585 -17.52 44.78 35.67
N LEU A 586 -18.31 44.89 34.61
CA LEU A 586 -19.54 45.68 34.55
C LEU A 586 -20.74 44.73 34.66
N ALA A 587 -21.62 44.94 35.63
CA ALA A 587 -22.86 44.19 35.76
C ALA A 587 -24.07 45.13 35.84
N VAL A 588 -25.06 44.90 35.00
CA VAL A 588 -26.37 45.59 35.05
C VAL A 588 -27.43 44.54 35.36
N SER A 589 -28.11 44.69 36.49
CA SER A 589 -29.15 43.76 36.95
C SER A 589 -30.45 44.50 37.20
N ASP A 590 -31.54 43.99 36.67
CA ASP A 590 -32.89 44.48 36.96
C ASP A 590 -33.69 43.46 37.78
N ASN A 591 -34.75 43.91 38.46
CA ASN A 591 -35.67 43.05 39.23
C ASN A 591 -37.03 42.83 38.54
N GLY A 592 -37.11 43.04 37.23
CA GLY A 592 -38.34 43.00 36.44
C GLY A 592 -38.67 41.61 35.92
N ILE A 593 -39.26 41.56 34.72
CA ILE A 593 -39.58 40.32 34.00
C ILE A 593 -38.30 39.83 33.32
N GLY A 594 -37.81 38.67 33.76
CA GLY A 594 -36.60 38.04 33.21
C GLY A 594 -36.78 37.50 31.78
N ARG A 595 -35.68 37.08 31.17
CA ARG A 595 -35.66 36.53 29.81
C ARG A 595 -36.50 35.27 29.67
N GLY A 596 -36.60 34.45 30.72
CA GLY A 596 -37.38 33.21 30.71
C GLY A 596 -38.90 33.41 30.56
N GLN A 597 -39.44 34.57 30.98
CA GLN A 597 -40.88 34.87 30.94
C GLN A 597 -41.26 35.84 29.81
N ALA A 598 -40.32 36.62 29.28
CA ALA A 598 -40.54 37.41 28.07
C ALA A 598 -40.63 36.46 26.85
N ALA A 599 -41.77 36.45 26.15
CA ALA A 599 -42.02 35.60 24.98
C ALA A 599 -40.83 35.62 24.00
N ARG A 600 -40.48 34.45 23.41
CA ARG A 600 -39.37 34.19 22.46
C ARG A 600 -39.24 35.27 21.36
N SER A 601 -38.71 36.45 21.70
CA SER A 601 -38.23 37.41 20.73
C SER A 601 -36.85 36.90 20.31
N LYS A 602 -36.69 36.61 19.01
CA LYS A 602 -35.35 36.35 18.45
C LYS A 602 -34.49 37.55 18.85
N GLY A 603 -33.39 37.28 19.56
CA GLY A 603 -32.56 38.30 20.19
C GLY A 603 -32.45 39.57 19.36
N GLY A 604 -32.90 40.68 19.92
CA GLY A 604 -32.89 41.96 19.24
C GLY A 604 -31.47 42.37 18.87
N LEU A 605 -31.35 43.27 17.88
CA LEU A 605 -30.09 43.85 17.41
C LEU A 605 -29.18 44.29 18.58
N GLY A 606 -29.77 44.80 19.67
CA GLY A 606 -29.07 45.24 20.90
C GLY A 606 -28.25 44.15 21.60
N LEU A 607 -28.75 42.91 21.71
CA LEU A 607 -27.99 41.81 22.34
C LEU A 607 -26.76 41.41 21.51
N GLY A 608 -26.92 41.39 20.17
CA GLY A 608 -25.83 41.13 19.24
C GLY A 608 -24.77 42.23 19.27
N ILE A 609 -25.19 43.50 19.34
CA ILE A 609 -24.31 44.66 19.47
C ILE A 609 -23.51 44.60 20.77
N MET A 610 -24.14 44.31 21.92
CA MET A 610 -23.42 44.21 23.19
C MET A 610 -22.37 43.09 23.19
N SER A 611 -22.73 41.90 22.68
CA SER A 611 -21.82 40.75 22.61
C SER A 611 -20.62 41.04 21.70
N HIS A 612 -20.87 41.70 20.57
CA HIS A 612 -19.81 42.13 19.66
C HIS A 612 -18.89 43.18 20.28
N ARG A 613 -19.45 44.20 20.96
CA ARG A 613 -18.68 45.24 21.68
C ARG A 613 -17.77 44.63 22.76
N ALA A 614 -18.26 43.65 23.51
CA ALA A 614 -17.45 42.95 24.50
C ALA A 614 -16.26 42.22 23.85
N LYS A 615 -16.49 41.51 22.73
CA LYS A 615 -15.42 40.83 22.00
C LYS A 615 -14.38 41.77 21.40
N MET A 616 -14.80 42.94 20.88
CA MET A 616 -13.91 43.94 20.29
C MET A 616 -12.84 44.43 21.28
N ILE A 617 -13.20 44.53 22.56
CA ILE A 617 -12.30 44.98 23.63
C ILE A 617 -11.61 43.81 24.37
N GLY A 618 -11.62 42.61 23.79
CA GLY A 618 -11.01 41.42 24.40
C GLY A 618 -11.78 40.84 25.60
N GLY A 619 -13.04 41.25 25.79
CA GLY A 619 -13.89 40.81 26.89
C GLY A 619 -14.93 39.76 26.56
N SER A 620 -15.59 39.26 27.60
CA SER A 620 -16.70 38.29 27.54
C SER A 620 -17.98 38.90 28.10
N LEU A 621 -19.10 38.69 27.40
CA LEU A 621 -20.43 39.10 27.84
C LEU A 621 -21.27 37.87 28.23
N HIS A 622 -21.86 37.90 29.41
CA HIS A 622 -22.84 36.94 29.90
C HIS A 622 -24.18 37.64 30.13
N ILE A 623 -25.29 36.99 29.72
CA ILE A 623 -26.64 37.52 29.91
C ILE A 623 -27.51 36.37 30.43
N GLY A 624 -28.00 36.50 31.67
CA GLY A 624 -28.80 35.49 32.35
C GLY A 624 -30.02 36.07 33.06
N ASP A 625 -30.80 35.21 33.70
CA ASP A 625 -31.87 35.63 34.62
C ASP A 625 -31.24 36.02 35.98
N ALA A 626 -31.70 37.11 36.58
CA ALA A 626 -31.21 37.57 37.87
C ALA A 626 -31.84 36.76 39.03
N VAL A 627 -31.07 36.58 40.12
CA VAL A 627 -31.43 35.73 41.29
C VAL A 627 -32.69 36.23 42.05
N GLY A 628 -33.18 37.44 41.76
CA GLY A 628 -34.39 38.04 42.34
C GLY A 628 -35.55 38.26 41.35
N GLY A 629 -35.51 37.65 40.16
CA GLY A 629 -36.35 38.03 39.02
C GLY A 629 -35.67 39.13 38.18
N GLY A 630 -35.96 39.19 36.88
CA GLY A 630 -35.35 40.16 35.94
C GLY A 630 -34.16 39.59 35.17
N THR A 631 -33.39 40.46 34.52
CA THR A 631 -32.22 40.11 33.69
C THR A 631 -30.93 40.63 34.30
N VAL A 632 -29.85 39.87 34.19
CA VAL A 632 -28.48 40.30 34.52
C VAL A 632 -27.59 40.25 33.29
N VAL A 633 -26.94 41.37 32.98
CA VAL A 633 -25.95 41.52 31.91
C VAL A 633 -24.59 41.78 32.55
N THR A 634 -23.62 40.88 32.35
CA THR A 634 -22.28 40.97 32.92
C THR A 634 -21.24 40.99 31.81
N CYS A 635 -20.44 42.04 31.73
CA CYS A 635 -19.29 42.17 30.84
C CYS A 635 -17.99 42.12 31.64
N THR A 636 -17.07 41.24 31.26
CA THR A 636 -15.76 41.08 31.90
C THR A 636 -14.66 41.32 30.88
N VAL A 637 -13.72 42.22 31.16
CA VAL A 637 -12.70 42.70 30.22
C VAL A 637 -11.36 42.80 30.94
N PRO A 638 -10.23 42.33 30.37
CA PRO A 638 -8.91 42.65 30.89
C PRO A 638 -8.62 44.15 30.69
N CYS A 639 -8.34 44.88 31.77
CA CYS A 639 -7.85 46.25 31.73
C CYS A 639 -6.43 46.24 31.18
N GLU A 640 -6.26 46.68 29.95
CA GLU A 640 -4.96 47.06 29.45
C GLU A 640 -4.67 48.44 30.05
N THR A 641 -3.79 48.48 31.05
CA THR A 641 -3.22 49.76 31.52
C THR A 641 -2.64 50.45 30.29
N ALA A 642 -2.98 51.73 30.09
CA ALA A 642 -2.36 52.55 29.06
C ALA A 642 -0.83 52.56 29.32
N ALA A 643 -0.12 51.62 28.68
CA ALA A 643 1.32 51.58 28.73
C ALA A 643 1.82 52.87 28.09
N GLY A 644 2.66 53.60 28.81
CA GLY A 644 3.31 54.79 28.31
C GLY A 644 3.95 54.51 26.96
N GLU A 645 3.89 55.50 26.08
CA GLU A 645 4.71 55.62 24.89
C GLU A 645 6.14 55.20 25.23
N GLY A 646 6.52 54.01 24.76
CA GLY A 646 7.89 53.53 24.81
C GLY A 646 8.71 54.44 23.92
N ALA A 647 9.55 55.23 24.58
CA ALA A 647 10.70 55.88 23.99
C ALA A 647 11.50 54.88 23.14
N GLN A 648 11.95 55.38 21.99
CA GLN A 648 13.11 54.89 21.27
C GLN A 648 14.28 54.67 22.26
N ASP A 649 14.94 53.50 22.15
CA ASP A 649 16.40 53.38 22.07
C ASP A 649 16.83 51.91 22.19
N GLY A 650 17.63 51.43 21.21
CA GLY A 650 18.35 50.16 21.24
C GLY A 650 18.31 49.37 19.94
#